data_AF-A0A941YXV9-F1
#
_entry.id   AF-A0A941YXV9-F1
#
_cell.length_a   1.000
_cell.length_b   1.000
_cell.length_c   1.000
_cell.angle_alpha   90.00
_cell.angle_beta   90.00
_cell.angle_gamma   90.00
#
_symmetry.space_group_name_H-M   'P 1'
#
loop_
_entity.id
_entity.type
_entity.pdbx_description
1 polymer ?
#
loop_
_entity_poly.entity_id
_entity_poly.type
_entity_poly.pdbx_seq_one_letter_code
_entity_poly.pdbx_strand_id
1 'polypeptide(L)'
;MRRGLPAAAALLALTGLAAHGGVPVIDAPHAYYYHEMYLPQLTAGPSGVAWSPDSTEVVYSAGGSLWRQRLDSSLAVQLTDGPGYDYQPDWSPDGRSIVYASNRDNAIELYRLDLASAKSEPLTHGGSVNVEPRFSPDGRKLVFVSTAFNKRFHLFVGTLAAGVLTDVARITGENRSPLPRYYYSPFDHEINPAWAPDGKSILYISNRGRIHGTGGFWRVAAVPGATPQELHYEETNWRARPDFAPDGHRIVYSSYLGRNWLQLWVMAGDGGEPFPLSYGEWDDTAPRWSPDGAHIAFISNRNGYTDLRILDFPGGATRTLAAAELRRLHPYGRLHVKLVDEQGAAISARVSVTDRDGRFHAPPTAWIQAADFDRDEHPFDAMYFHADGEATLDVPAGEVQVDVVKGPERVPVRERVTVAAGSTAEFTAKLPARPWMDGSGRRWVSGDVHVHMNYAGTYRNTPANLALQASAEDLALVNDLIVNKEQRIPDIAYAGKGLDPASRADALVLHGQEFHTSYWGHLGLPGLQDHLLLPGYAGYPNTAAASLYPSNAVVADMAHAQGALVGYAHPFEEEPTPLTHPVHTDADELPVDVALGKVDYLEVMGFSDHQATAGVWYRLLNLGFRLPAAGGTDAMADYAMLRGPVGMNRTYVSLPDGPLDYRAWLAGLKAGRSFATNGPLLEFTLGGKPVGDTLALRAGQPVAFSAHVRSIVPLDVAQVVCNGKVVQGLALDGTRQEAASSGTLPVGASGWCLLRAFTRKAEYPVLDNFVYATTSPVYVRVNGQAPRSPADARFFIAWIRHLAQATAAYPDWNSEKEKSAVLRTLADAQQVYQRLQ
;
A
#
# COMPACT_ATOMS: atom_id res chain seq x y z
N MET A 1 -49.32 39.16 0.61
CA MET A 1 -48.30 40.23 0.63
C MET A 1 -47.39 40.03 1.84
N ARG A 2 -46.06 40.04 1.63
CA ARG A 2 -44.98 40.21 2.63
C ARG A 2 -44.87 39.17 3.77
N ARG A 3 -43.94 38.22 3.63
CA ARG A 3 -42.60 38.19 4.32
C ARG A 3 -42.04 36.77 4.29
N GLY A 4 -40.95 36.59 3.55
CA GLY A 4 -40.06 35.45 3.68
C GLY A 4 -39.00 35.71 4.75
N LEU A 5 -38.63 34.65 5.48
CA LEU A 5 -37.38 34.47 6.20
C LEU A 5 -37.06 32.96 6.21
N PRO A 6 -35.78 32.57 6.23
CA PRO A 6 -35.29 31.35 5.61
C PRO A 6 -35.25 30.16 6.57
N ALA A 7 -35.49 28.96 6.02
CA ALA A 7 -35.19 27.70 6.70
C ALA A 7 -33.67 27.51 6.74
N ALA A 8 -33.13 27.45 7.95
CA ALA A 8 -31.76 27.10 8.22
C ALA A 8 -31.51 25.64 7.82
N ALA A 9 -30.69 25.43 6.80
CA ALA A 9 -30.03 24.16 6.56
C ALA A 9 -28.90 24.03 7.60
N ALA A 10 -29.10 23.19 8.61
CA ALA A 10 -28.05 22.81 9.52
C ALA A 10 -26.99 22.01 8.75
N LEU A 11 -25.78 22.56 8.64
CA LEU A 11 -24.59 21.79 8.34
C LEU A 11 -24.43 20.74 9.45
N LEU A 12 -24.76 19.48 9.14
CA LEU A 12 -24.24 18.35 9.89
C LEU A 12 -22.80 18.14 9.42
N ALA A 13 -21.88 18.41 10.34
CA ALA A 13 -20.47 18.11 10.18
C ALA A 13 -20.32 16.62 9.84
N LEU A 14 -19.81 16.36 8.64
CA LEU A 14 -19.21 15.10 8.24
C LEU A 14 -17.95 14.92 9.09
N THR A 15 -18.06 14.30 10.26
CA THR A 15 -16.93 13.64 10.90
C THR A 15 -16.92 12.20 10.40
N GLY A 16 -16.58 12.04 9.12
CA GLY A 16 -16.07 10.76 8.63
C GLY A 16 -14.70 10.55 9.26
N LEU A 17 -14.38 9.30 9.63
CA LEU A 17 -13.02 8.89 9.94
C LEU A 17 -12.11 9.48 8.86
N ALA A 18 -11.16 10.31 9.28
CA ALA A 18 -10.33 11.10 8.39
C ALA A 18 -9.68 10.18 7.35
N ALA A 19 -9.55 10.65 6.11
CA ALA A 19 -8.56 10.11 5.20
C ALA A 19 -7.20 10.19 5.93
N HIS A 20 -6.71 9.05 6.41
CA HIS A 20 -5.40 8.95 7.04
C HIS A 20 -4.35 9.11 5.92
N GLY A 21 -3.40 10.03 6.09
CA GLY A 21 -2.17 10.08 5.30
C GLY A 21 -2.18 10.72 3.93
N GLY A 22 -3.28 11.35 3.50
CA GLY A 22 -3.17 12.29 2.40
C GLY A 22 -2.24 13.43 2.82
N VAL A 23 -1.20 13.74 2.04
CA VAL A 23 -0.62 15.10 2.08
C VAL A 23 -1.83 16.03 1.95
N PRO A 24 -2.22 16.84 2.97
CA PRO A 24 -3.50 17.57 2.99
C PRO A 24 -3.63 18.64 1.88
N VAL A 25 -2.64 18.64 0.99
CA VAL A 25 -2.37 19.51 -0.12
C VAL A 25 -2.54 18.81 -1.49
N ILE A 26 -3.05 17.58 -1.53
CA ILE A 26 -3.43 16.87 -2.76
C ILE A 26 -4.94 16.57 -2.74
N ASP A 27 -5.68 17.12 -3.69
CA ASP A 27 -7.11 16.84 -3.95
C ASP A 27 -7.24 15.82 -5.09
N ALA A 28 -7.02 14.55 -4.77
CA ALA A 28 -7.19 13.43 -5.68
C ALA A 28 -7.74 12.20 -4.93
N PRO A 29 -8.62 11.39 -5.56
CA PRO A 29 -9.01 10.11 -5.00
C PRO A 29 -7.79 9.19 -4.91
N HIS A 30 -7.78 8.25 -3.95
CA HIS A 30 -6.67 7.30 -3.76
C HIS A 30 -5.29 7.98 -3.71
N ALA A 31 -5.15 9.02 -2.87
CA ALA A 31 -3.94 9.85 -2.77
C ALA A 31 -2.64 9.05 -2.57
N TYR A 32 -2.72 7.87 -1.96
CA TYR A 32 -1.60 6.95 -1.76
C TYR A 32 -0.95 6.47 -3.07
N TYR A 33 -1.70 6.31 -4.17
CA TYR A 33 -1.10 5.99 -5.47
C TYR A 33 -0.19 7.12 -5.96
N TYR A 34 -0.60 8.37 -5.77
CA TYR A 34 0.24 9.51 -6.12
C TYR A 34 1.47 9.59 -5.23
N HIS A 35 1.31 9.26 -3.94
CA HIS A 35 2.44 9.18 -3.03
C HIS A 35 3.47 8.17 -3.53
N GLU A 36 3.12 6.89 -3.67
CA GLU A 36 4.07 5.85 -4.06
C GLU A 36 4.57 5.97 -5.52
N MET A 37 3.66 6.23 -6.46
CA MET A 37 3.97 6.07 -7.87
C MET A 37 4.61 7.33 -8.47
N TYR A 38 4.35 8.50 -7.89
CA TYR A 38 4.79 9.79 -8.43
C TYR A 38 5.67 10.62 -7.48
N LEU A 39 5.27 10.81 -6.22
CA LEU A 39 6.05 11.62 -5.28
C LEU A 39 7.38 10.93 -4.93
N PRO A 40 8.44 11.70 -4.64
CA PRO A 40 9.72 11.11 -4.27
C PRO A 40 9.61 10.35 -2.94
N GLN A 41 10.19 9.15 -2.90
CA GLN A 41 10.24 8.27 -1.73
C GLN A 41 11.62 8.28 -1.08
N LEU A 42 11.67 8.11 0.25
CA LEU A 42 12.94 7.86 0.93
C LEU A 42 13.45 6.46 0.58
N THR A 43 14.57 6.40 -0.12
CA THR A 43 15.27 5.16 -0.46
C THR A 43 16.69 5.18 0.12
N ALA A 44 17.19 4.01 0.54
CA ALA A 44 18.60 3.89 0.94
C ALA A 44 19.53 4.14 -0.26
N GLY A 45 19.19 3.56 -1.41
CA GLY A 45 19.87 3.75 -2.68
C GLY A 45 19.39 4.98 -3.48
N PRO A 46 19.99 5.25 -4.66
CA PRO A 46 19.67 6.42 -5.47
C PRO A 46 18.27 6.41 -6.08
N SER A 47 17.54 7.55 -6.10
CA SER A 47 16.17 7.66 -6.67
C SER A 47 15.94 8.83 -7.64
N GLY A 48 16.91 9.73 -7.82
CA GLY A 48 16.85 10.81 -8.82
C GLY A 48 18.25 11.35 -9.13
N VAL A 49 18.48 11.81 -10.37
CA VAL A 49 19.82 12.19 -10.86
C VAL A 49 19.79 13.42 -11.77
N ALA A 50 20.88 14.19 -11.75
CA ALA A 50 21.18 15.27 -12.68
C ALA A 50 22.68 15.32 -13.01
N TRP A 51 23.01 15.81 -14.21
CA TRP A 51 24.38 15.87 -14.72
C TRP A 51 25.06 17.21 -14.41
N SER A 52 26.37 17.18 -14.22
CA SER A 52 27.18 18.41 -14.31
C SER A 52 27.18 18.96 -15.73
N PRO A 53 27.36 20.28 -15.93
CA PRO A 53 27.40 20.89 -17.26
C PRO A 53 28.49 20.33 -18.19
N ASP A 54 29.57 19.78 -17.61
CA ASP A 54 30.69 19.18 -18.36
C ASP A 54 30.52 17.67 -18.60
N SER A 55 29.39 17.06 -18.20
CA SER A 55 29.06 15.63 -18.37
C SER A 55 29.98 14.65 -17.63
N THR A 56 30.76 15.12 -16.66
CA THR A 56 31.74 14.28 -15.96
C THR A 56 31.36 13.90 -14.53
N GLU A 57 30.36 14.58 -13.97
CA GLU A 57 29.80 14.34 -12.64
C GLU A 57 28.30 14.20 -12.69
N VAL A 58 27.76 13.58 -11.65
CA VAL A 58 26.33 13.55 -11.37
C VAL A 58 26.05 13.97 -9.94
N VAL A 59 24.88 14.57 -9.73
CA VAL A 59 24.26 14.75 -8.43
C VAL A 59 23.03 13.85 -8.35
N TYR A 60 22.86 13.15 -7.24
CA TYR A 60 21.72 12.26 -7.03
C TYR A 60 21.22 12.26 -5.59
N SER A 61 19.97 11.85 -5.41
CA SER A 61 19.32 11.68 -4.09
C SER A 61 19.52 10.26 -3.57
N ALA A 62 20.00 10.09 -2.34
CA ALA A 62 20.12 8.80 -1.64
C ALA A 62 20.15 9.00 -0.12
N GLY A 63 19.48 8.14 0.66
CA GLY A 63 19.38 8.29 2.12
C GLY A 63 18.76 9.64 2.55
N GLY A 64 17.93 10.20 1.67
CA GLY A 64 17.29 11.51 1.83
C GLY A 64 18.25 12.70 1.85
N SER A 65 19.46 12.55 1.32
CA SER A 65 20.43 13.64 1.09
C SER A 65 20.83 13.68 -0.38
N LEU A 66 21.37 14.82 -0.84
CA LEU A 66 22.00 14.92 -2.15
C LEU A 66 23.48 14.53 -2.07
N TRP A 67 23.94 13.80 -3.08
CA TRP A 67 25.31 13.32 -3.22
C TRP A 67 25.86 13.72 -4.58
N ARG A 68 27.14 14.10 -4.64
CA ARG A 68 27.89 14.34 -5.88
C ARG A 68 28.93 13.26 -6.10
N GLN A 69 29.01 12.73 -7.32
CA GLN A 69 30.00 11.71 -7.68
C GLN A 69 30.51 11.91 -9.12
N ARG A 70 31.83 11.76 -9.29
CA ARG A 70 32.49 11.67 -10.59
C ARG A 70 32.19 10.32 -11.24
N LEU A 71 32.03 10.29 -12.56
CA LEU A 71 31.80 9.03 -13.30
C LEU A 71 32.93 8.00 -13.16
N ASP A 72 34.16 8.47 -12.92
CA ASP A 72 35.40 7.69 -12.83
C ASP A 72 35.88 7.47 -11.38
N SER A 73 35.06 7.81 -10.38
CA SER A 73 35.41 7.66 -8.95
C SER A 73 34.35 6.88 -8.19
N SER A 74 34.77 6.17 -7.14
CA SER A 74 33.90 5.55 -6.14
C SER A 74 33.56 6.47 -4.97
N LEU A 75 34.13 7.69 -4.93
CA LEU A 75 33.89 8.67 -3.87
C LEU A 75 32.61 9.46 -4.16
N ALA A 76 31.63 9.32 -3.28
CA ALA A 76 30.46 10.19 -3.23
C ALA A 76 30.60 11.22 -2.10
N VAL A 77 30.29 12.48 -2.41
CA VAL A 77 30.37 13.61 -1.48
C VAL A 77 28.96 14.08 -1.15
N GLN A 78 28.58 14.04 0.12
CA GLN A 78 27.32 14.57 0.59
C GLN A 78 27.29 16.10 0.41
N LEU A 79 26.20 16.60 -0.16
CA LEU A 79 26.00 18.02 -0.47
C LEU A 79 24.98 18.69 0.44
N THR A 80 24.00 17.93 0.92
CA THR A 80 22.96 18.45 1.81
C THR A 80 22.84 17.61 3.07
N ASP A 81 22.49 18.30 4.15
CA ASP A 81 22.01 17.72 5.40
C ASP A 81 20.99 18.69 6.01
N GLY A 82 20.08 18.17 6.83
CA GLY A 82 19.04 18.97 7.47
C GLY A 82 17.84 18.16 7.95
N PRO A 83 16.82 18.86 8.48
CA PRO A 83 15.66 18.25 9.13
C PRO A 83 14.67 17.60 8.14
N GLY A 84 14.89 17.68 6.83
CA GLY A 84 14.03 17.10 5.80
C GLY A 84 14.75 16.07 4.94
N TYR A 85 14.00 15.44 4.05
CA TYR A 85 14.56 14.54 3.04
C TYR A 85 14.61 15.22 1.67
N ASP A 86 15.77 15.16 1.01
CA ASP A 86 16.07 15.92 -0.21
C ASP A 86 16.09 15.04 -1.48
N TYR A 87 15.38 15.49 -2.52
CA TYR A 87 15.01 14.70 -3.70
C TYR A 87 15.12 15.47 -5.02
N GLN A 88 15.12 14.73 -6.14
CA GLN A 88 14.90 15.24 -7.51
C GLN A 88 15.79 16.45 -7.88
N PRO A 89 17.13 16.34 -7.78
CA PRO A 89 18.02 17.45 -8.07
C PRO A 89 17.99 17.84 -9.56
N ASP A 90 18.35 19.08 -9.85
CA ASP A 90 18.73 19.56 -11.18
C ASP A 90 19.90 20.54 -11.06
N TRP A 91 20.92 20.40 -11.90
CA TRP A 91 22.14 21.19 -11.82
C TRP A 91 22.04 22.39 -12.77
N SER A 92 22.31 23.58 -12.25
CA SER A 92 22.34 24.80 -13.06
C SER A 92 23.33 24.67 -14.25
N PRO A 93 22.98 25.19 -15.44
CA PRO A 93 23.85 25.17 -16.62
C PRO A 93 25.21 25.86 -16.42
N ASP A 94 25.31 26.80 -15.49
CA ASP A 94 26.57 27.49 -15.14
C ASP A 94 27.42 26.72 -14.11
N GLY A 95 26.91 25.60 -13.60
CA GLY A 95 27.58 24.72 -12.65
C GLY A 95 27.64 25.24 -11.22
N ARG A 96 27.01 26.37 -10.89
CA ARG A 96 27.20 27.05 -9.58
C ARG A 96 26.19 26.65 -8.51
N SER A 97 25.06 26.09 -8.90
CA SER A 97 23.98 25.74 -7.97
C SER A 97 23.18 24.52 -8.39
N ILE A 98 22.47 23.95 -7.42
CA ILE A 98 21.56 22.81 -7.60
C ILE A 98 20.19 23.23 -7.07
N VAL A 99 19.12 22.92 -7.80
CA VAL A 99 17.75 23.00 -7.28
C VAL A 99 17.26 21.61 -6.94
N TYR A 100 16.44 21.49 -5.91
CA TYR A 100 15.93 20.19 -5.45
C TYR A 100 14.63 20.36 -4.67
N ALA A 101 13.89 19.27 -4.51
CA ALA A 101 12.70 19.20 -3.67
C ALA A 101 13.07 18.69 -2.27
N SER A 102 12.51 19.26 -1.21
CA SER A 102 12.75 18.83 0.17
C SER A 102 11.43 18.60 0.89
N ASN A 103 11.23 17.41 1.43
CA ASN A 103 10.07 17.05 2.24
C ASN A 103 10.30 17.49 3.69
N ARG A 104 9.52 18.47 4.16
CA ARG A 104 9.59 19.08 5.50
C ARG A 104 8.17 19.47 5.95
N ASP A 105 7.84 19.25 7.22
CA ASP A 105 6.65 19.81 7.87
C ASP A 105 5.33 19.63 7.07
N ASN A 106 5.10 18.43 6.50
CA ASN A 106 3.94 18.07 5.67
C ASN A 106 3.81 18.81 4.33
N ALA A 107 4.91 19.37 3.83
CA ALA A 107 5.01 19.99 2.52
C ALA A 107 6.25 19.50 1.78
N ILE A 108 6.23 19.63 0.45
CA ILE A 108 7.43 19.40 -0.36
C ILE A 108 7.75 20.74 -1.03
N GLU A 109 8.82 21.38 -0.59
CA GLU A 109 9.20 22.72 -1.07
C GLU A 109 10.49 22.64 -1.89
N LEU A 110 10.66 23.58 -2.82
CA LEU A 110 11.86 23.67 -3.64
C LEU A 110 12.93 24.48 -2.90
N TYR A 111 14.17 24.02 -3.02
CA TYR A 111 15.35 24.65 -2.45
C TYR A 111 16.42 24.83 -3.52
N ARG A 112 17.29 25.82 -3.31
CA ARG A 112 18.51 26.04 -4.06
C ARG A 112 19.72 25.87 -3.15
N LEU A 113 20.63 24.97 -3.51
CA LEU A 113 21.96 24.84 -2.93
C LEU A 113 22.96 25.66 -3.76
N ASP A 114 23.63 26.60 -3.12
CA ASP A 114 24.82 27.26 -3.68
C ASP A 114 26.06 26.39 -3.44
N LEU A 115 26.76 25.98 -4.51
CA LEU A 115 27.88 25.05 -4.41
C LEU A 115 29.18 25.71 -3.89
N ALA A 116 29.29 27.04 -3.96
CA ALA A 116 30.47 27.75 -3.48
C ALA A 116 30.38 27.96 -1.95
N SER A 117 29.20 28.35 -1.44
CA SER A 117 29.00 28.55 -0.01
C SER A 117 28.47 27.33 0.74
N ALA A 118 28.08 26.27 0.02
CA ALA A 118 27.39 25.10 0.57
C ALA A 118 26.11 25.44 1.36
N LYS A 119 25.41 26.51 0.95
CA LYS A 119 24.21 27.00 1.65
C LYS A 119 22.96 26.66 0.85
N SER A 120 21.99 26.04 1.51
CA SER A 120 20.66 25.82 0.98
C SER A 120 19.68 26.92 1.39
N GLU A 121 18.90 27.41 0.43
CA GLU A 121 17.88 28.43 0.63
C GLU A 121 16.57 27.99 -0.04
N PRO A 122 15.40 28.20 0.60
CA PRO A 122 14.10 27.88 0.00
C PRO A 122 13.81 28.79 -1.20
N LEU A 123 13.23 28.21 -2.25
CA LEU A 123 12.73 28.89 -3.44
C LEU A 123 11.21 29.02 -3.44
N THR A 124 10.52 28.08 -2.80
CA THR A 124 9.06 28.11 -2.65
C THR A 124 8.68 28.08 -1.17
N HIS A 125 7.48 28.61 -0.91
CA HIS A 125 6.86 28.69 0.39
C HIS A 125 5.36 28.57 0.20
N GLY A 126 4.65 28.03 1.20
CA GLY A 126 3.19 28.03 1.21
C GLY A 126 2.55 26.69 1.53
N GLY A 127 3.35 25.69 1.88
CA GLY A 127 2.83 24.41 2.37
C GLY A 127 2.18 23.61 1.26
N SER A 128 2.69 23.73 0.02
CA SER A 128 2.23 22.96 -1.14
C SER A 128 3.14 21.78 -1.45
N VAL A 129 2.72 20.92 -2.39
CA VAL A 129 3.63 19.91 -2.97
C VAL A 129 4.24 20.52 -4.23
N ASN A 130 5.52 20.89 -4.16
CA ASN A 130 6.32 21.43 -5.25
C ASN A 130 7.45 20.45 -5.59
N VAL A 131 7.44 19.89 -6.79
CA VAL A 131 8.34 18.79 -7.19
C VAL A 131 8.87 18.98 -8.61
N GLU A 132 9.85 18.17 -8.98
CA GLU A 132 10.47 18.12 -10.32
C GLU A 132 10.98 19.48 -10.85
N PRO A 133 11.79 20.23 -10.08
CA PRO A 133 12.35 21.49 -10.57
C PRO A 133 13.33 21.23 -11.73
N ARG A 134 13.21 22.01 -12.82
CA ARG A 134 14.13 21.98 -13.97
C ARG A 134 14.54 23.38 -14.43
N PHE A 135 15.85 23.60 -14.53
CA PHE A 135 16.41 24.81 -15.10
C PHE A 135 16.11 24.92 -16.60
N SER A 136 15.82 26.13 -17.07
CA SER A 136 15.89 26.42 -18.50
C SER A 136 17.34 26.28 -19.01
N PRO A 137 17.56 26.02 -20.30
CA PRO A 137 18.92 25.88 -20.87
C PRO A 137 19.84 27.08 -20.61
N ASP A 138 19.27 28.28 -20.46
CA ASP A 138 20.02 29.51 -20.14
C ASP A 138 20.16 29.79 -18.63
N GLY A 139 19.59 28.93 -17.78
CA GLY A 139 19.60 29.03 -16.31
C GLY A 139 18.73 30.14 -15.72
N ARG A 140 17.99 30.91 -16.53
CA ARG A 140 17.23 32.09 -16.07
C ARG A 140 15.82 31.79 -15.58
N LYS A 141 15.30 30.60 -15.86
CA LYS A 141 13.96 30.18 -15.47
C LYS A 141 13.98 28.81 -14.83
N LEU A 142 12.94 28.55 -14.05
CA LEU A 142 12.64 27.24 -13.49
C LEU A 142 11.24 26.81 -13.94
N VAL A 143 11.09 25.57 -14.38
CA VAL A 143 9.78 24.89 -14.46
C VAL A 143 9.67 23.89 -13.32
N PHE A 144 8.49 23.73 -12.75
CA PHE A 144 8.23 22.75 -11.70
C PHE A 144 6.75 22.38 -11.67
N VAL A 145 6.44 21.26 -11.01
CA VAL A 145 5.07 20.84 -10.72
C VAL A 145 4.67 21.36 -9.35
N SER A 146 3.47 21.91 -9.22
CA SER A 146 2.95 22.37 -7.93
C SER A 146 1.48 22.07 -7.75
N THR A 147 1.08 21.77 -6.51
CA THR A 147 -0.33 21.69 -6.08
C THR A 147 -0.89 22.99 -5.52
N ALA A 148 -0.15 24.10 -5.61
CA ALA A 148 -0.59 25.40 -5.08
C ALA A 148 -1.91 25.91 -5.70
N PHE A 149 -2.30 25.41 -6.88
CA PHE A 149 -3.60 25.69 -7.49
C PHE A 149 -4.56 24.52 -7.26
N ASN A 150 -5.65 24.78 -6.52
CA ASN A 150 -6.70 23.81 -6.23
C ASN A 150 -6.23 22.44 -5.67
N LYS A 151 -5.02 22.38 -5.09
CA LYS A 151 -4.43 21.12 -4.57
C LYS A 151 -4.21 20.06 -5.67
N ARG A 152 -3.98 20.47 -6.92
CA ARG A 152 -3.84 19.57 -8.09
C ARG A 152 -2.55 19.83 -8.85
N PHE A 153 -2.00 18.78 -9.45
CA PHE A 153 -0.72 18.85 -10.15
C PHE A 153 -0.81 19.69 -11.43
N HIS A 154 -0.19 20.86 -11.40
CA HIS A 154 -0.07 21.79 -12.52
C HIS A 154 1.37 22.23 -12.74
N LEU A 155 1.69 22.68 -13.95
CA LEU A 155 3.00 23.24 -14.27
C LEU A 155 3.08 24.74 -13.97
N PHE A 156 4.17 25.13 -13.33
CA PHE A 156 4.52 26.51 -13.04
C PHE A 156 5.88 26.86 -13.62
N VAL A 157 6.03 28.10 -14.08
CA VAL A 157 7.30 28.67 -14.52
C VAL A 157 7.57 29.95 -13.75
N GLY A 158 8.79 30.12 -13.26
CA GLY A 158 9.26 31.37 -12.62
C GLY A 158 10.61 31.81 -13.15
N THR A 159 10.91 33.10 -12.97
CA THR A 159 12.22 33.71 -13.26
C THR A 159 13.14 33.49 -12.07
N LEU A 160 14.34 32.97 -12.31
CA LEU A 160 15.36 32.80 -11.27
C LEU A 160 16.46 33.86 -11.48
N ALA A 161 16.58 34.78 -10.53
CA ALA A 161 17.60 35.82 -10.55
C ALA A 161 18.19 36.03 -9.15
N ALA A 162 19.53 36.04 -9.06
CA ALA A 162 20.25 36.22 -7.80
C ALA A 162 19.79 35.26 -6.67
N GLY A 163 19.44 34.02 -7.02
CA GLY A 163 18.98 33.01 -6.06
C GLY A 163 17.52 33.10 -5.64
N VAL A 164 16.76 34.08 -6.15
CA VAL A 164 15.34 34.29 -5.81
C VAL A 164 14.47 33.90 -7.01
N LEU A 165 13.39 33.16 -6.73
CA LEU A 165 12.37 32.80 -7.71
C LEU A 165 11.25 33.86 -7.69
N THR A 166 11.05 34.55 -8.81
CA THR A 166 10.02 35.59 -8.99
C THR A 166 9.12 35.28 -10.17
N ASP A 167 8.04 36.06 -10.34
CA ASP A 167 7.14 35.98 -11.50
C ASP A 167 6.58 34.58 -11.76
N VAL A 168 6.37 33.82 -10.68
CA VAL A 168 5.86 32.46 -10.72
C VAL A 168 4.44 32.47 -11.29
N ALA A 169 4.26 31.83 -12.44
CA ALA A 169 2.98 31.74 -13.12
C ALA A 169 2.68 30.29 -13.51
N ARG A 170 1.42 29.88 -13.30
CA ARG A 170 0.91 28.63 -13.83
C ARG A 170 0.83 28.71 -15.35
N ILE A 171 1.33 27.70 -16.06
CA ILE A 171 1.35 27.69 -17.54
C ILE A 171 0.30 26.76 -18.15
N THR A 172 -0.16 25.75 -17.42
CA THR A 172 -1.24 24.84 -17.85
C THR A 172 -2.61 25.29 -17.34
N GLY A 173 -3.67 24.96 -18.07
CA GLY A 173 -5.06 25.16 -17.64
C GLY A 173 -5.54 24.08 -16.67
N GLU A 174 -6.71 24.28 -16.07
CA GLU A 174 -7.39 23.20 -15.34
C GLU A 174 -8.55 22.70 -16.21
N ASN A 175 -8.63 21.38 -16.39
CA ASN A 175 -9.69 20.75 -17.18
C ASN A 175 -10.32 19.64 -16.36
N ARG A 176 -11.66 19.67 -16.24
CA ARG A 176 -12.43 18.55 -15.70
C ARG A 176 -12.82 17.64 -16.85
N SER A 177 -12.33 16.41 -16.82
CA SER A 177 -12.65 15.40 -17.82
C SER A 177 -14.15 15.08 -17.83
N PRO A 178 -14.77 14.96 -19.02
CA PRO A 178 -16.13 14.42 -19.13
C PRO A 178 -16.16 12.89 -19.02
N LEU A 179 -15.00 12.24 -18.97
CA LEU A 179 -14.88 10.78 -18.95
C LEU A 179 -15.02 10.24 -17.50
N PRO A 180 -15.61 9.05 -17.31
CA PRO A 180 -15.84 8.47 -15.98
C PRO A 180 -14.55 7.89 -15.39
N ARG A 181 -13.70 8.74 -14.80
CA ARG A 181 -12.48 8.32 -14.12
C ARG A 181 -12.80 7.86 -12.69
N TYR A 182 -12.71 6.54 -12.45
CA TYR A 182 -12.98 5.95 -11.13
C TYR A 182 -11.79 6.06 -10.17
N TYR A 183 -10.65 5.46 -10.53
CA TYR A 183 -9.45 5.47 -9.68
C TYR A 183 -8.71 6.80 -9.65
N TYR A 184 -8.90 7.63 -10.68
CA TYR A 184 -8.11 8.83 -10.93
C TYR A 184 -8.95 10.09 -10.78
N SER A 185 -8.27 11.21 -10.51
CA SER A 185 -8.92 12.51 -10.41
C SER A 185 -9.79 12.82 -11.65
N PRO A 186 -11.00 13.39 -11.46
CA PRO A 186 -11.80 13.89 -12.57
C PRO A 186 -11.16 15.09 -13.27
N PHE A 187 -10.08 15.64 -12.73
CA PHE A 187 -9.29 16.69 -13.35
C PHE A 187 -8.03 16.14 -13.99
N ASP A 188 -7.61 16.78 -15.08
CA ASP A 188 -6.33 16.45 -15.70
C ASP A 188 -5.18 16.82 -14.76
N HIS A 189 -4.13 16.00 -14.79
CA HIS A 189 -2.88 16.26 -14.08
C HIS A 189 -1.78 16.59 -15.09
N GLU A 190 -0.83 17.43 -14.68
CA GLU A 190 0.36 17.73 -15.46
C GLU A 190 1.63 17.49 -14.64
N ILE A 191 2.45 16.53 -15.08
CA ILE A 191 3.63 16.05 -14.35
C ILE A 191 4.83 15.83 -15.28
N ASN A 192 5.98 15.53 -14.71
CA ASN A 192 7.25 15.21 -15.38
C ASN A 192 7.68 16.27 -16.44
N PRO A 193 7.83 17.55 -16.04
CA PRO A 193 8.23 18.60 -16.98
C PRO A 193 9.69 18.48 -17.39
N ALA A 194 9.98 18.77 -18.67
CA ALA A 194 11.33 18.94 -19.21
C ALA A 194 11.37 20.10 -20.20
N TRP A 195 12.43 20.90 -20.17
CA TRP A 195 12.64 21.97 -21.13
C TRP A 195 13.07 21.41 -22.48
N ALA A 196 12.47 21.89 -23.57
CA ALA A 196 13.08 21.74 -24.88
C ALA A 196 14.44 22.50 -24.91
N PRO A 197 15.46 22.02 -25.66
CA PRO A 197 16.78 22.65 -25.70
C PRO A 197 16.79 24.11 -26.18
N ASP A 198 15.73 24.55 -26.88
CA ASP A 198 15.56 25.94 -27.30
C ASP A 198 15.09 26.89 -26.19
N GLY A 199 14.71 26.36 -25.01
CA GLY A 199 14.20 27.12 -23.88
C GLY A 199 12.83 27.78 -24.09
N LYS A 200 12.08 27.41 -25.14
CA LYS A 200 10.79 28.04 -25.51
C LYS A 200 9.56 27.23 -25.11
N SER A 201 9.72 25.92 -24.91
CA SER A 201 8.61 25.01 -24.67
C SER A 201 8.95 23.96 -23.64
N ILE A 202 7.91 23.40 -23.02
CA ILE A 202 7.96 22.36 -22.00
C ILE A 202 7.31 21.10 -22.57
N LEU A 203 8.01 19.97 -22.45
CA LEU A 203 7.45 18.63 -22.56
C LEU A 203 6.94 18.20 -21.18
N TYR A 204 5.78 17.57 -21.11
CA TYR A 204 5.18 17.09 -19.86
C TYR A 204 4.23 15.92 -20.13
N ILE A 205 3.75 15.26 -19.07
CA ILE A 205 2.81 14.15 -19.13
C ILE A 205 1.44 14.58 -18.62
N SER A 206 0.37 14.17 -19.30
CA SER A 206 -1.00 14.43 -18.87
C SER A 206 -2.01 13.39 -19.34
N ASN A 207 -2.88 12.98 -18.43
CA ASN A 207 -4.00 12.05 -18.65
C ASN A 207 -5.21 12.68 -19.37
N ARG A 208 -5.07 13.90 -19.91
CA ARG A 208 -6.10 14.57 -20.70
C ARG A 208 -6.69 13.66 -21.76
N GLY A 209 -8.02 13.55 -21.76
CA GLY A 209 -8.75 12.75 -22.75
C GLY A 209 -8.58 11.23 -22.59
N ARG A 210 -8.07 10.76 -21.43
CA ARG A 210 -7.94 9.35 -21.08
C ARG A 210 -8.72 9.03 -19.80
N ILE A 211 -9.31 7.82 -19.72
CA ILE A 211 -10.05 7.34 -18.52
C ILE A 211 -9.10 6.74 -17.49
N HIS A 212 -8.09 6.01 -17.96
CA HIS A 212 -7.16 5.29 -17.11
C HIS A 212 -5.73 5.79 -17.32
N GLY A 213 -4.92 5.64 -16.27
CA GLY A 213 -3.50 5.85 -16.31
C GLY A 213 -3.02 7.30 -16.24
N THR A 214 -1.73 7.42 -16.50
CA THR A 214 -0.84 8.58 -16.44
C THR A 214 -1.04 9.55 -17.60
N GLY A 215 -1.36 9.04 -18.78
CA GLY A 215 -1.60 9.84 -19.98
C GLY A 215 -0.46 9.93 -20.98
N GLY A 216 -0.63 10.86 -21.94
CA GLY A 216 0.29 11.06 -23.05
C GLY A 216 1.37 12.10 -22.79
N PHE A 217 2.27 12.23 -23.77
CA PHE A 217 3.34 13.21 -23.84
C PHE A 217 2.82 14.47 -24.55
N TRP A 218 2.90 15.61 -23.87
CA TRP A 218 2.38 16.89 -24.34
C TRP A 218 3.48 17.94 -24.40
N ARG A 219 3.40 18.82 -25.39
CA ARG A 219 4.28 19.98 -25.52
C ARG A 219 3.48 21.26 -25.43
N VAL A 220 3.97 22.24 -24.68
CA VAL A 220 3.34 23.56 -24.54
C VAL A 220 4.40 24.66 -24.56
N ALA A 221 4.09 25.83 -25.12
CA ALA A 221 4.98 26.98 -24.99
C ALA A 221 5.09 27.39 -23.51
N ALA A 222 6.27 27.82 -23.07
CA ALA A 222 6.54 28.15 -21.67
C ALA A 222 5.98 29.53 -21.25
N VAL A 223 4.72 29.79 -21.61
CA VAL A 223 3.98 31.02 -21.32
C VAL A 223 2.53 30.68 -20.93
N PRO A 224 1.89 31.44 -20.01
CA PRO A 224 0.51 31.19 -19.63
C PRO A 224 -0.47 31.26 -20.80
N GLY A 225 -1.43 30.34 -20.83
CA GLY A 225 -2.51 30.31 -21.82
C GLY A 225 -2.12 29.75 -23.19
N ALA A 226 -0.90 29.25 -23.36
CA ALA A 226 -0.50 28.54 -24.57
C ALA A 226 -1.33 27.26 -24.79
N THR A 227 -1.61 26.94 -26.05
CA THR A 227 -2.33 25.71 -26.40
C THR A 227 -1.34 24.54 -26.45
N PRO A 228 -1.56 23.48 -25.65
CA PRO A 228 -0.71 22.29 -25.66
C PRO A 228 -1.03 21.35 -26.83
N GLN A 229 -0.02 20.62 -27.28
CA GLN A 229 -0.11 19.60 -28.35
C GLN A 229 0.30 18.23 -27.80
N GLU A 230 -0.50 17.20 -28.05
CA GLU A 230 -0.12 15.81 -27.78
C GLU A 230 0.87 15.34 -28.86
N LEU A 231 2.01 14.77 -28.44
CA LEU A 231 3.04 14.23 -29.32
C LEU A 231 2.94 12.71 -29.46
N HIS A 232 2.58 12.04 -28.37
CA HIS A 232 2.52 10.58 -28.28
C HIS A 232 1.63 10.16 -27.10
N TYR A 233 0.97 9.02 -27.20
CA TYR A 233 0.20 8.45 -26.08
C TYR A 233 0.74 7.06 -25.73
N GLU A 234 1.05 6.88 -24.44
CA GLU A 234 1.52 5.61 -23.91
C GLU A 234 1.37 5.60 -22.39
N GLU A 235 0.93 4.48 -21.82
CA GLU A 235 0.89 4.37 -20.36
C GLU A 235 2.23 4.08 -19.73
N THR A 236 2.51 4.78 -18.64
CA THR A 236 3.84 4.83 -18.01
C THR A 236 3.79 4.77 -16.49
N ASN A 237 2.62 4.49 -15.92
CA ASN A 237 2.44 4.29 -14.48
C ASN A 237 3.07 5.44 -13.63
N TRP A 238 2.85 6.69 -14.05
CA TRP A 238 3.28 7.94 -13.40
C TRP A 238 4.79 8.18 -13.37
N ARG A 239 5.54 7.37 -14.13
CA ARG A 239 7.00 7.29 -14.08
C ARG A 239 7.70 7.51 -15.42
N ALA A 240 7.04 8.13 -16.41
CA ALA A 240 7.65 8.42 -17.71
C ALA A 240 8.97 9.19 -17.58
N ARG A 241 8.97 10.30 -16.83
CA ARG A 241 10.14 11.15 -16.55
C ARG A 241 10.96 11.45 -17.82
N PRO A 242 10.37 12.05 -18.87
CA PRO A 242 11.07 12.23 -20.14
C PRO A 242 12.19 13.27 -20.05
N ASP A 243 13.19 13.13 -20.89
CA ASP A 243 14.28 14.10 -21.05
C ASP A 243 14.70 14.25 -22.52
N PHE A 244 15.03 15.48 -22.93
CA PHE A 244 15.51 15.74 -24.28
C PHE A 244 16.99 15.41 -24.41
N ALA A 245 17.38 14.82 -25.53
CA ALA A 245 18.77 14.83 -25.95
C ALA A 245 19.23 16.28 -26.21
N PRO A 246 20.53 16.62 -26.01
CA PRO A 246 21.03 17.97 -26.23
C PRO A 246 20.80 18.52 -27.64
N ASP A 247 20.66 17.63 -28.63
CA ASP A 247 20.35 17.96 -30.02
C ASP A 247 18.88 18.37 -30.26
N GLY A 248 17.99 18.10 -29.31
CA GLY A 248 16.55 18.36 -29.41
C GLY A 248 15.78 17.44 -30.37
N HIS A 249 16.45 16.45 -30.97
CA HIS A 249 15.86 15.54 -31.94
C HIS A 249 15.33 14.25 -31.32
N ARG A 250 15.65 13.98 -30.06
CA ARG A 250 15.30 12.73 -29.37
C ARG A 250 14.82 12.99 -27.95
N ILE A 251 13.91 12.14 -27.48
CA ILE A 251 13.40 12.12 -26.11
C ILE A 251 13.63 10.73 -25.55
N VAL A 252 14.27 10.61 -24.40
CA VAL A 252 14.36 9.36 -23.62
C VAL A 252 13.31 9.38 -22.53
N TYR A 253 12.71 8.24 -22.22
CA TYR A 253 11.69 8.10 -21.16
C TYR A 253 11.59 6.66 -20.66
N SER A 254 10.87 6.47 -19.55
CA SER A 254 10.57 5.14 -18.98
C SER A 254 9.18 4.69 -19.40
N SER A 255 9.04 3.46 -19.87
CA SER A 255 7.74 2.90 -20.22
C SER A 255 7.74 1.38 -20.25
N TYR A 256 6.57 0.78 -20.05
CA TYR A 256 6.38 -0.65 -20.16
C TYR A 256 5.86 -1.09 -21.53
N LEU A 257 5.33 -0.20 -22.39
CA LEU A 257 4.73 -0.48 -23.70
C LEU A 257 4.02 -1.86 -23.77
N GLY A 258 3.06 -2.10 -22.86
CA GLY A 258 2.30 -3.35 -22.77
C GLY A 258 3.02 -4.56 -22.15
N ARG A 259 4.18 -4.38 -21.52
CA ARG A 259 4.92 -5.39 -20.74
C ARG A 259 4.70 -5.21 -19.24
N ASN A 260 5.31 -6.06 -18.41
CA ASN A 260 5.19 -6.01 -16.95
C ASN A 260 6.05 -4.94 -16.26
N TRP A 261 7.17 -4.54 -16.87
CA TRP A 261 8.20 -3.70 -16.23
C TRP A 261 8.56 -2.49 -17.08
N LEU A 262 8.88 -1.37 -16.44
CA LEU A 262 9.33 -0.14 -17.08
C LEU A 262 10.75 -0.33 -17.63
N GLN A 263 10.95 -0.08 -18.91
CA GLN A 263 12.25 -0.02 -19.57
C GLN A 263 12.49 1.38 -20.13
N LEU A 264 13.71 1.66 -20.56
CA LEU A 264 14.04 2.90 -21.25
C LEU A 264 13.62 2.81 -22.71
N TRP A 265 12.98 3.85 -23.22
CA TRP A 265 12.57 4.02 -24.61
C TRP A 265 13.05 5.35 -25.16
N VAL A 266 13.20 5.42 -26.48
CA VAL A 266 13.55 6.65 -27.19
C VAL A 266 12.56 6.90 -28.32
N MET A 267 12.10 8.15 -28.44
CA MET A 267 11.30 8.64 -29.56
C MET A 267 11.90 9.91 -30.17
N ALA A 268 11.38 10.34 -31.32
CA ALA A 268 11.75 11.62 -31.94
C ALA A 268 11.28 12.82 -31.10
N GLY A 269 12.00 13.93 -31.18
CA GLY A 269 11.78 15.14 -30.38
C GLY A 269 10.47 15.89 -30.65
N ASP A 270 9.83 15.59 -31.78
CA ASP A 270 8.51 16.09 -32.20
C ASP A 270 7.41 15.02 -32.08
N GLY A 271 7.70 13.87 -31.46
CA GLY A 271 6.80 12.74 -31.35
C GLY A 271 6.96 11.71 -32.48
N GLY A 272 6.31 10.57 -32.34
CA GLY A 272 6.37 9.47 -33.31
C GLY A 272 6.69 8.12 -32.67
N GLU A 273 6.91 7.12 -33.51
CA GLU A 273 7.09 5.72 -33.08
C GLU A 273 8.35 5.54 -32.21
N PRO A 274 8.21 5.03 -30.98
CA PRO A 274 9.35 4.79 -30.10
C PRO A 274 10.03 3.44 -30.36
N PHE A 275 11.27 3.29 -29.90
CA PHE A 275 11.96 2.00 -29.81
C PHE A 275 12.64 1.82 -28.44
N PRO A 276 12.78 0.55 -27.96
CA PRO A 276 13.33 0.29 -26.65
C PRO A 276 14.86 0.40 -26.64
N LEU A 277 15.40 0.93 -25.54
CA LEU A 277 16.82 1.09 -25.26
C LEU A 277 17.32 0.12 -24.17
N SER A 278 16.46 -0.30 -23.25
CA SER A 278 16.76 -1.35 -22.27
C SER A 278 15.73 -2.50 -22.29
N TYR A 279 16.13 -3.64 -21.72
CA TYR A 279 15.32 -4.86 -21.66
C TYR A 279 15.57 -5.59 -20.34
N GLY A 280 14.51 -6.02 -19.68
CA GLY A 280 14.61 -6.71 -18.40
C GLY A 280 13.26 -7.06 -17.79
N GLU A 281 13.33 -7.76 -16.67
CA GLU A 281 12.18 -8.08 -15.80
C GLU A 281 12.31 -7.33 -14.46
N TRP A 282 12.60 -6.02 -14.56
CA TRP A 282 12.82 -5.04 -13.50
C TRP A 282 12.57 -3.65 -14.07
N ASP A 283 12.44 -2.63 -13.24
CA ASP A 283 12.23 -1.27 -13.71
C ASP A 283 13.56 -0.51 -13.91
N ASP A 284 13.74 0.06 -15.09
CA ASP A 284 14.70 1.13 -15.39
C ASP A 284 13.90 2.44 -15.57
N THR A 285 14.17 3.45 -14.74
CA THR A 285 13.36 4.67 -14.62
C THR A 285 14.18 5.95 -14.50
N ALA A 286 13.51 7.10 -14.59
CA ALA A 286 14.07 8.43 -14.41
C ALA A 286 15.34 8.71 -15.26
N PRO A 287 15.32 8.43 -16.58
CA PRO A 287 16.47 8.65 -17.45
C PRO A 287 16.78 10.14 -17.62
N ARG A 288 18.07 10.49 -17.67
CA ARG A 288 18.56 11.85 -17.97
C ARG A 288 19.74 11.81 -18.94
N TRP A 289 19.66 12.60 -20.00
CA TRP A 289 20.77 12.75 -20.95
C TRP A 289 21.91 13.55 -20.33
N SER A 290 23.14 13.14 -20.61
CA SER A 290 24.30 14.00 -20.35
C SER A 290 24.28 15.22 -21.30
N PRO A 291 24.76 16.39 -20.87
CA PRO A 291 24.83 17.59 -21.71
C PRO A 291 25.60 17.42 -23.03
N ASP A 292 26.56 16.49 -23.10
CA ASP A 292 27.29 16.15 -24.32
C ASP A 292 26.57 15.10 -25.22
N GLY A 293 25.48 14.50 -24.73
CA GLY A 293 24.68 13.50 -25.43
C GLY A 293 25.33 12.12 -25.54
N ALA A 294 26.46 11.88 -24.87
CA ALA A 294 27.21 10.63 -24.92
C ALA A 294 26.71 9.57 -23.92
N HIS A 295 25.95 9.99 -22.89
CA HIS A 295 25.52 9.12 -21.81
C HIS A 295 24.06 9.36 -21.41
N ILE A 296 23.43 8.33 -20.84
CA ILE A 296 22.15 8.41 -20.14
C ILE A 296 22.34 7.88 -18.72
N ALA A 297 22.03 8.69 -17.71
CA ALA A 297 21.95 8.26 -16.32
C ALA A 297 20.52 7.83 -15.99
N PHE A 298 20.33 6.76 -15.23
CA PHE A 298 18.99 6.25 -14.88
C PHE A 298 19.01 5.45 -13.58
N ILE A 299 17.84 5.30 -12.96
CA ILE A 299 17.63 4.51 -11.74
C ILE A 299 17.13 3.12 -12.13
N SER A 300 17.69 2.08 -11.55
CA SER A 300 17.33 0.69 -11.84
C SER A 300 17.04 -0.06 -10.54
N ASN A 301 15.95 -0.82 -10.47
CA ASN A 301 15.66 -1.70 -9.34
C ASN A 301 16.01 -3.18 -9.59
N ARG A 302 16.86 -3.47 -10.60
CA ARG A 302 17.23 -4.84 -11.01
C ARG A 302 17.74 -5.75 -9.89
N ASN A 303 18.38 -5.16 -8.87
CA ASN A 303 18.92 -5.86 -7.70
C ASN A 303 17.92 -5.95 -6.54
N GLY A 304 16.65 -5.61 -6.80
CA GLY A 304 15.58 -5.47 -5.80
C GLY A 304 15.51 -4.06 -5.22
N TYR A 305 16.64 -3.50 -4.81
CA TYR A 305 16.79 -2.10 -4.38
C TYR A 305 17.19 -1.18 -5.54
N THR A 306 17.13 0.13 -5.31
CA THR A 306 17.40 1.16 -6.34
C THR A 306 18.91 1.44 -6.48
N ASP A 307 19.40 1.41 -7.72
CA ASP A 307 20.79 1.72 -8.10
C ASP A 307 20.87 2.79 -9.18
N LEU A 308 21.92 3.61 -9.16
CA LEU A 308 22.25 4.54 -10.26
C LEU A 308 23.10 3.84 -11.32
N ARG A 309 22.68 3.95 -12.59
CA ARG A 309 23.37 3.36 -13.73
C ARG A 309 23.64 4.39 -14.82
N ILE A 310 24.70 4.16 -15.58
CA ILE A 310 25.09 4.94 -16.75
C ILE A 310 25.07 4.03 -17.99
N LEU A 311 24.42 4.49 -19.05
CA LEU A 311 24.40 3.89 -20.38
C LEU A 311 25.21 4.75 -21.34
N ASP A 312 26.10 4.13 -22.12
CA ASP A 312 26.85 4.79 -23.20
C ASP A 312 26.02 4.81 -24.48
N PHE A 313 25.85 6.00 -25.07
CA PHE A 313 25.06 6.20 -26.26
C PHE A 313 25.84 6.98 -27.34
N PRO A 314 25.99 6.43 -28.57
CA PRO A 314 25.57 5.10 -29.00
C PRO A 314 26.52 4.00 -28.50
N GLY A 315 26.02 2.76 -28.36
CA GLY A 315 26.84 1.57 -28.03
C GLY A 315 26.18 0.61 -27.05
N GLY A 316 25.38 1.12 -26.11
CA GLY A 316 24.57 0.33 -25.18
C GLY A 316 25.34 -0.30 -24.02
N ALA A 317 26.62 0.02 -23.84
CA ALA A 317 27.36 -0.41 -22.65
C ALA A 317 26.71 0.20 -21.40
N THR A 318 26.49 -0.60 -20.35
CA THR A 318 25.89 -0.11 -19.10
C THR A 318 26.72 -0.51 -17.89
N ARG A 319 26.79 0.37 -16.90
CA ARG A 319 27.49 0.14 -15.62
C ARG A 319 26.77 0.76 -14.44
N THR A 320 26.92 0.18 -13.26
CA THR A 320 26.51 0.82 -11.99
C THR A 320 27.51 1.92 -11.66
N LEU A 321 27.03 3.08 -11.21
CA LEU A 321 27.86 4.09 -10.56
C LEU A 321 27.83 3.85 -9.04
N ALA A 322 28.70 2.98 -8.54
CA ALA A 322 28.71 2.58 -7.14
C ALA A 322 29.47 3.60 -6.27
N ALA A 323 28.88 3.97 -5.14
CA ALA A 323 29.50 4.80 -4.10
C ALA A 323 30.10 3.91 -3.00
N ALA A 324 31.38 3.54 -3.13
CA ALA A 324 32.07 2.70 -2.14
C ALA A 324 32.73 3.53 -1.03
N GLU A 325 33.01 4.80 -1.29
CA GLU A 325 33.58 5.73 -0.33
C GLU A 325 32.64 6.92 -0.15
N LEU A 326 32.31 7.27 1.09
CA LEU A 326 31.39 8.36 1.40
C LEU A 326 32.12 9.45 2.18
N ARG A 327 32.05 10.69 1.67
CA ARG A 327 32.44 11.88 2.43
C ARG A 327 31.20 12.63 2.88
N ARG A 328 30.95 12.58 4.19
CA ARG A 328 29.79 13.21 4.85
C ARG A 328 30.08 14.62 5.36
N LEU A 329 29.03 15.39 5.58
CA LEU A 329 29.12 16.74 6.15
C LEU A 329 29.40 16.73 7.66
N HIS A 330 28.99 15.67 8.36
CA HIS A 330 29.16 15.52 9.80
C HIS A 330 29.91 14.22 10.15
N PRO A 331 30.45 14.11 11.38
CA PRO A 331 31.05 12.87 11.87
C PRO A 331 30.01 11.75 12.00
N TYR A 332 30.34 10.57 11.47
CA TYR A 332 29.50 9.37 11.52
C TYR A 332 30.27 8.21 12.17
N GLY A 333 29.53 7.25 12.69
CA GLY A 333 30.03 5.92 13.04
C GLY A 333 29.16 4.84 12.42
N ARG A 334 29.46 3.58 12.73
CA ARG A 334 28.68 2.41 12.30
C ARG A 334 27.92 1.82 13.47
N LEU A 335 26.69 1.42 13.24
CA LEU A 335 25.93 0.55 14.14
C LEU A 335 25.87 -0.84 13.52
N HIS A 336 26.26 -1.86 14.30
CA HIS A 336 26.07 -3.26 13.95
C HIS A 336 25.00 -3.86 14.87
N VAL A 337 23.88 -4.26 14.27
CA VAL A 337 22.72 -4.84 14.96
C VAL A 337 22.71 -6.34 14.71
N LYS A 338 22.78 -7.13 15.78
CA LYS A 338 22.57 -8.59 15.77
C LYS A 338 21.18 -8.91 16.29
N LEU A 339 20.48 -9.82 15.62
CA LEU A 339 19.12 -10.22 15.91
C LEU A 339 19.12 -11.68 16.34
N VAL A 340 18.76 -11.95 17.60
CA VAL A 340 18.79 -13.30 18.15
C VAL A 340 17.52 -13.67 18.90
N ASP A 341 17.17 -14.96 18.85
CA ASP A 341 16.12 -15.53 19.68
C ASP A 341 16.56 -15.69 21.15
N GLU A 342 15.71 -16.32 21.96
CA GLU A 342 16.01 -16.52 23.37
C GLU A 342 17.20 -17.46 23.65
N GLN A 343 17.55 -18.33 22.69
CA GLN A 343 18.68 -19.27 22.72
C GLN A 343 19.97 -18.68 22.10
N GLY A 344 19.89 -17.51 21.47
CA GLY A 344 21.02 -16.86 20.81
C GLY A 344 21.20 -17.24 19.35
N ALA A 345 20.24 -17.96 18.73
CA ALA A 345 20.27 -18.25 17.31
C ALA A 345 19.82 -17.02 16.50
N ALA A 346 20.43 -16.84 15.32
CA ALA A 346 20.10 -15.73 14.44
C ALA A 346 18.66 -15.83 13.92
N ILE A 347 17.96 -14.69 13.89
CA ILE A 347 16.58 -14.60 13.40
C ILE A 347 16.39 -13.36 12.52
N SER A 348 15.49 -13.44 11.54
CA SER A 348 15.06 -12.28 10.77
C SER A 348 14.07 -11.44 11.59
N ALA A 349 14.15 -10.11 11.51
CA ALA A 349 13.24 -9.19 12.19
C ALA A 349 13.11 -7.84 11.45
N ARG A 350 12.05 -7.10 11.77
CA ARG A 350 11.88 -5.71 11.39
C ARG A 350 12.69 -4.80 12.31
N VAL A 351 13.43 -3.85 11.73
CA VAL A 351 14.33 -2.93 12.43
C VAL A 351 14.01 -1.49 12.03
N SER A 352 13.97 -0.60 13.02
CA SER A 352 13.94 0.85 12.81
C SER A 352 15.07 1.51 13.59
N VAL A 353 15.80 2.42 12.93
CA VAL A 353 16.89 3.19 13.55
C VAL A 353 16.71 4.66 13.23
N THR A 354 16.52 5.47 14.26
CA THR A 354 16.37 6.93 14.14
C THR A 354 17.41 7.66 14.99
N ASP A 355 17.92 8.78 14.50
CA ASP A 355 18.77 9.65 15.31
C ASP A 355 17.98 10.55 16.27
N ARG A 356 18.69 11.41 16.99
CA ARG A 356 18.11 12.34 17.98
C ARG A 356 17.05 13.29 17.41
N ASP A 357 17.13 13.57 16.10
CA ASP A 357 16.24 14.49 15.40
C ASP A 357 15.06 13.72 14.78
N GLY A 358 15.01 12.40 14.97
CA GLY A 358 13.98 11.52 14.42
C GLY A 358 14.25 11.05 12.99
N ARG A 359 15.38 11.44 12.38
CA ARG A 359 15.71 11.07 11.01
C ARG A 359 16.07 9.59 10.94
N PHE A 360 15.54 8.90 9.95
CA PHE A 360 15.70 7.46 9.76
C PHE A 360 17.01 7.09 9.04
N HIS A 361 17.61 5.99 9.45
CA HIS A 361 18.84 5.44 8.87
C HIS A 361 18.70 3.95 8.57
N ALA A 362 19.24 3.51 7.44
CA ALA A 362 19.19 2.12 7.00
C ALA A 362 20.48 1.70 6.28
N PRO A 363 20.77 0.39 6.15
CA PRO A 363 21.83 -0.11 5.30
C PRO A 363 21.66 0.37 3.84
N PRO A 364 22.75 0.60 3.07
CA PRO A 364 22.67 1.19 1.72
C PRO A 364 21.80 0.42 0.70
N THR A 365 21.65 -0.90 0.89
CA THR A 365 20.87 -1.79 0.02
C THR A 365 19.54 -2.21 0.65
N ALA A 366 19.20 -1.68 1.82
CA ALA A 366 17.95 -2.01 2.49
C ALA A 366 16.76 -1.39 1.78
N TRP A 367 15.62 -2.08 1.85
CA TRP A 367 14.34 -1.50 1.48
C TRP A 367 13.83 -0.71 2.66
N ILE A 368 13.64 0.59 2.43
CA ILE A 368 13.05 1.47 3.41
C ILE A 368 11.56 1.44 3.16
N GLN A 369 10.83 0.93 4.13
CA GLN A 369 9.38 0.92 4.14
C GLN A 369 8.88 1.89 5.21
N ALA A 370 7.76 2.56 4.94
CA ALA A 370 7.14 3.53 5.81
C ALA A 370 5.64 3.24 5.95
N ALA A 371 5.09 3.53 7.13
CA ALA A 371 3.65 3.63 7.33
C ALA A 371 3.32 5.04 7.84
N ASP A 372 2.28 5.66 7.27
CA ASP A 372 1.72 6.85 7.89
C ASP A 372 1.20 6.48 9.28
N PHE A 373 1.54 7.30 10.26
CA PHE A 373 1.27 7.02 11.66
C PHE A 373 0.99 8.31 12.39
N ASP A 374 0.39 8.22 13.59
CA ASP A 374 0.03 9.40 14.38
C ASP A 374 1.23 10.34 14.55
N ARG A 375 1.15 11.51 13.91
CA ARG A 375 2.24 12.50 13.89
C ARG A 375 2.47 13.16 15.24
N ASP A 376 1.48 13.08 16.14
CA ASP A 376 1.63 13.53 17.53
C ASP A 376 2.52 12.56 18.34
N GLU A 377 2.65 11.30 17.89
CA GLU A 377 3.53 10.29 18.49
C GLU A 377 4.87 10.14 17.74
N HIS A 378 4.89 10.39 16.43
CA HIS A 378 6.08 10.27 15.57
C HIS A 378 6.24 11.48 14.62
N PRO A 379 7.33 12.29 14.71
CA PRO A 379 7.49 13.48 13.86
C PRO A 379 7.68 13.18 12.37
N PHE A 380 8.11 11.96 12.04
CA PHE A 380 8.18 11.41 10.69
C PHE A 380 7.33 10.15 10.59
N ASP A 381 7.03 9.71 9.38
CA ASP A 381 6.37 8.43 9.13
C ASP A 381 7.17 7.29 9.79
N ALA A 382 6.47 6.25 10.25
CA ALA A 382 7.11 5.13 10.93
C ALA A 382 7.86 4.25 9.92
N MET A 383 9.17 4.47 9.83
CA MET A 383 10.05 3.83 8.86
C MET A 383 10.74 2.59 9.43
N TYR A 384 10.98 1.59 8.59
CA TYR A 384 11.65 0.35 8.95
C TYR A 384 12.33 -0.32 7.74
N PHE A 385 13.17 -1.30 8.02
CA PHE A 385 13.68 -2.27 7.05
C PHE A 385 13.67 -3.68 7.67
N HIS A 386 13.69 -4.72 6.85
CA HIS A 386 13.87 -6.10 7.30
C HIS A 386 15.34 -6.51 7.26
N ALA A 387 15.79 -7.21 8.30
CA ALA A 387 17.14 -7.75 8.40
C ALA A 387 17.09 -9.26 8.64
N ASP A 388 18.07 -9.98 8.09
CA ASP A 388 18.19 -11.43 8.21
C ASP A 388 19.34 -11.79 9.16
N GLY A 389 19.05 -11.87 10.46
CA GLY A 389 20.04 -12.18 11.51
C GLY A 389 20.92 -11.01 11.94
N GLU A 390 21.33 -10.13 11.02
CA GLU A 390 22.13 -8.95 11.34
C GLU A 390 21.96 -7.82 10.32
N ALA A 391 22.32 -6.60 10.72
CA ALA A 391 22.39 -5.43 9.84
C ALA A 391 23.51 -4.48 10.28
N THR A 392 24.23 -3.92 9.31
CA THR A 392 25.20 -2.84 9.55
C THR A 392 24.78 -1.61 8.78
N LEU A 393 24.74 -0.46 9.48
CA LEU A 393 24.36 0.82 8.92
C LEU A 393 25.25 1.94 9.47
N ASP A 394 25.41 2.98 8.67
CA ASP A 394 26.05 4.20 9.11
C ASP A 394 25.03 5.11 9.78
N VAL A 395 25.43 5.73 10.89
CA VAL A 395 24.59 6.68 11.63
C VAL A 395 25.43 7.90 12.07
N PRO A 396 24.81 9.07 12.27
CA PRO A 396 25.48 10.22 12.87
C PRO A 396 26.12 9.83 14.21
N ALA A 397 27.32 10.36 14.49
CA ALA A 397 27.93 10.14 15.80
C ALA A 397 27.06 10.76 16.90
N GLY A 398 26.69 9.97 17.90
CA GLY A 398 25.75 10.36 18.95
C GLY A 398 24.86 9.21 19.40
N GLU A 399 23.75 9.56 20.06
CA GLU A 399 22.71 8.62 20.45
C GLU A 399 21.75 8.36 19.28
N VAL A 400 21.41 7.09 19.07
CA VAL A 400 20.35 6.63 18.15
C VAL A 400 19.35 5.75 18.89
N GLN A 401 18.10 5.77 18.47
CA GLN A 401 17.03 4.89 18.94
C GLN A 401 16.95 3.68 18.00
N VAL A 402 16.95 2.46 18.55
CA VAL A 402 16.82 1.20 17.82
C VAL A 402 15.57 0.49 18.30
N ASP A 403 14.62 0.28 17.40
CA ASP A 403 13.39 -0.49 17.64
C ASP A 403 13.42 -1.78 16.79
N VAL A 404 13.12 -2.92 17.40
CA VAL A 404 13.12 -4.24 16.74
C VAL A 404 11.84 -5.00 17.06
N VAL A 405 11.18 -5.51 16.02
CA VAL A 405 9.90 -6.24 16.11
C VAL A 405 9.95 -7.52 15.26
N LYS A 406 9.36 -8.61 15.77
CA LYS A 406 9.15 -9.87 15.04
C LYS A 406 7.76 -10.43 15.39
N GLY A 407 6.73 -9.87 14.75
CA GLY A 407 5.34 -10.26 14.96
C GLY A 407 4.81 -10.10 16.40
N PRO A 408 3.58 -10.58 16.66
CA PRO A 408 2.93 -10.46 17.98
C PRO A 408 3.34 -11.56 18.98
N GLU A 409 4.03 -12.62 18.54
CA GLU A 409 4.42 -13.76 19.39
C GLU A 409 5.71 -13.51 20.18
N ARG A 410 6.38 -12.38 19.94
CA ARG A 410 7.64 -11.99 20.59
C ARG A 410 7.54 -10.59 21.20
N VAL A 411 8.34 -10.35 22.23
CA VAL A 411 8.42 -9.03 22.89
C VAL A 411 9.28 -8.09 22.05
N PRO A 412 8.78 -6.92 21.63
CA PRO A 412 9.59 -5.90 20.94
C PRO A 412 10.75 -5.38 21.79
N VAL A 413 11.85 -4.99 21.14
CA VAL A 413 13.00 -4.33 21.77
C VAL A 413 13.01 -2.86 21.35
N ARG A 414 13.23 -1.95 22.31
CA ARG A 414 13.33 -0.50 22.09
C ARG A 414 14.44 0.05 22.97
N GLU A 415 15.60 0.37 22.40
CA GLU A 415 16.80 0.76 23.15
C GLU A 415 17.58 1.90 22.49
N ARG A 416 18.27 2.69 23.31
CA ARG A 416 19.15 3.76 22.86
C ARG A 416 20.59 3.27 22.80
N VAL A 417 21.27 3.52 21.69
CA VAL A 417 22.67 3.11 21.47
C VAL A 417 23.51 4.35 21.18
N THR A 418 24.65 4.49 21.84
CA THR A 418 25.61 5.56 21.55
C THR A 418 26.66 5.08 20.56
N VAL A 419 26.85 5.81 19.47
CA VAL A 419 27.81 5.51 18.40
C VAL A 419 28.86 6.61 18.34
N ALA A 420 30.14 6.27 18.53
CA ALA A 420 31.23 7.23 18.44
C ALA A 420 31.72 7.39 16.99
N ALA A 421 32.16 8.61 16.64
CA ALA A 421 32.67 8.91 15.32
C ALA A 421 33.83 7.99 14.91
N GLY A 422 33.79 7.45 13.69
CA GLY A 422 34.81 6.55 13.14
C GLY A 422 34.87 5.16 13.80
N SER A 423 33.96 4.84 14.72
CA SER A 423 33.90 3.56 15.42
C SER A 423 32.69 2.73 14.96
N THR A 424 32.70 1.43 15.29
CA THR A 424 31.52 0.56 15.19
C THR A 424 30.98 0.29 16.59
N ALA A 425 29.70 0.61 16.83
CA ALA A 425 28.97 0.18 18.01
C ALA A 425 28.29 -1.16 17.74
N GLU A 426 28.40 -2.11 18.67
CA GLU A 426 27.75 -3.42 18.60
C GLU A 426 26.48 -3.39 19.46
N PHE A 427 25.34 -3.78 18.89
CA PHE A 427 24.06 -3.91 19.57
C PHE A 427 23.47 -5.30 19.28
N THR A 428 22.90 -5.95 20.28
CA THR A 428 22.25 -7.26 20.12
C THR A 428 20.82 -7.18 20.65
N ALA A 429 19.85 -7.29 19.76
CA ALA A 429 18.44 -7.38 20.12
C ALA A 429 18.07 -8.85 20.36
N LYS A 430 17.65 -9.15 21.59
CA LYS A 430 17.14 -10.48 21.97
C LYS A 430 15.62 -10.44 21.98
N LEU A 431 14.98 -11.24 21.12
CA LEU A 431 13.52 -11.24 20.93
C LEU A 431 12.90 -12.52 21.51
N PRO A 432 12.59 -12.59 22.81
CA PRO A 432 12.08 -13.81 23.42
C PRO A 432 10.67 -14.15 22.93
N ALA A 433 10.46 -15.44 22.60
CA ALA A 433 9.13 -15.98 22.35
C ALA A 433 8.24 -15.91 23.60
N ARG A 434 6.94 -15.66 23.38
CA ARG A 434 5.92 -15.75 24.43
C ARG A 434 5.16 -17.07 24.25
N PRO A 435 5.12 -17.96 25.26
CA PRO A 435 4.38 -19.21 25.17
C PRO A 435 2.88 -19.00 24.87
N TRP A 436 2.30 -19.88 24.06
CA TRP A 436 0.86 -19.89 23.80
C TRP A 436 0.03 -20.09 25.07
N MET A 437 -1.15 -19.49 25.06
CA MET A 437 -1.98 -19.26 26.24
C MET A 437 -2.84 -20.46 26.67
N ASP A 438 -3.16 -21.37 25.74
CA ASP A 438 -4.28 -22.30 25.88
C ASP A 438 -3.93 -23.63 26.56
N GLY A 439 -2.63 -23.93 26.73
CA GLY A 439 -2.14 -25.20 27.28
C GLY A 439 -2.69 -26.45 26.54
N SER A 440 -3.31 -26.27 25.36
CA SER A 440 -4.18 -27.24 24.70
C SER A 440 -3.43 -28.19 23.77
N GLY A 441 -2.13 -27.95 23.57
CA GLY A 441 -1.30 -28.68 22.62
C GLY A 441 -1.71 -28.46 21.16
N ARG A 442 -2.50 -27.43 20.85
CA ARG A 442 -2.87 -27.07 19.47
C ARG A 442 -1.84 -26.11 18.89
N ARG A 443 -1.44 -26.35 17.64
CA ARG A 443 -0.56 -25.45 16.91
C ARG A 443 -1.39 -24.38 16.21
N TRP A 444 -1.21 -23.13 16.60
CA TRP A 444 -1.73 -21.98 15.86
C TRP A 444 -0.70 -21.53 14.84
N VAL A 445 -1.12 -21.36 13.59
CA VAL A 445 -0.23 -20.98 12.48
C VAL A 445 -0.75 -19.71 11.82
N SER A 446 0.08 -18.67 11.82
CA SER A 446 -0.20 -17.38 11.19
C SER A 446 -0.15 -17.47 9.66
N GLY A 447 -1.05 -16.76 8.99
CA GLY A 447 -1.00 -16.55 7.56
C GLY A 447 -1.70 -15.27 7.17
N ASP A 448 -1.18 -14.59 6.15
CA ASP A 448 -1.81 -13.41 5.55
C ASP A 448 -2.54 -13.86 4.28
N VAL A 449 -3.85 -13.61 4.20
CA VAL A 449 -4.66 -14.03 3.04
C VAL A 449 -4.59 -13.06 1.87
N HIS A 450 -4.00 -11.87 2.06
CA HIS A 450 -4.01 -10.80 1.08
C HIS A 450 -2.70 -10.00 1.09
N VAL A 451 -1.79 -10.37 0.19
CA VAL A 451 -0.54 -9.64 -0.06
C VAL A 451 -0.33 -9.55 -1.57
N HIS A 452 0.27 -8.48 -2.05
CA HIS A 452 0.77 -8.35 -3.41
C HIS A 452 2.30 -8.25 -3.39
N MET A 453 2.98 -9.20 -4.02
CA MET A 453 4.44 -9.21 -4.06
C MET A 453 4.99 -8.03 -4.86
N ASN A 454 4.53 -7.86 -6.11
CA ASN A 454 4.85 -6.73 -6.96
C ASN A 454 3.57 -6.05 -7.46
N TYR A 455 3.58 -4.73 -7.46
CA TYR A 455 2.44 -3.96 -7.95
C TYR A 455 2.92 -2.82 -8.85
N ALA A 456 3.40 -1.73 -8.26
CA ALA A 456 3.89 -0.55 -8.97
C ALA A 456 4.90 0.24 -8.12
N GLY A 457 5.54 -0.47 -7.18
CA GLY A 457 6.36 0.12 -6.14
C GLY A 457 7.72 0.58 -6.65
N THR A 458 8.47 1.23 -5.77
CA THR A 458 9.84 1.66 -6.06
C THR A 458 10.81 0.48 -6.14
N TYR A 459 10.55 -0.57 -5.37
CA TYR A 459 11.38 -1.77 -5.30
C TYR A 459 10.92 -2.86 -6.26
N ARG A 460 11.71 -3.92 -6.39
CA ARG A 460 11.32 -5.13 -7.16
C ARG A 460 11.40 -6.34 -6.26
N ASN A 461 10.25 -6.93 -5.96
CA ASN A 461 10.16 -8.07 -5.06
C ASN A 461 10.27 -9.40 -5.80
N THR A 462 10.63 -10.41 -5.03
CA THR A 462 10.76 -11.79 -5.50
C THR A 462 10.26 -12.72 -4.40
N PRO A 463 9.86 -13.96 -4.71
CA PRO A 463 9.38 -14.88 -3.68
C PRO A 463 10.39 -15.09 -2.54
N ALA A 464 11.69 -15.05 -2.84
CA ALA A 464 12.74 -15.17 -1.82
C ALA A 464 12.78 -13.99 -0.84
N ASN A 465 12.59 -12.77 -1.35
CA ASN A 465 12.54 -11.58 -0.50
C ASN A 465 11.20 -11.47 0.23
N LEU A 466 10.08 -11.85 -0.41
CA LEU A 466 8.79 -11.95 0.26
C LEU A 466 8.81 -12.97 1.42
N ALA A 467 9.46 -14.12 1.25
CA ALA A 467 9.68 -15.08 2.31
C ALA A 467 10.55 -14.53 3.46
N LEU A 468 11.54 -13.68 3.15
CA LEU A 468 12.32 -12.96 4.16
C LEU A 468 11.45 -11.96 4.93
N GLN A 469 10.64 -11.15 4.24
CA GLN A 469 9.72 -10.20 4.88
C GLN A 469 8.73 -10.94 5.79
N ALA A 470 8.14 -12.04 5.31
CA ALA A 470 7.24 -12.88 6.11
C ALA A 470 7.95 -13.48 7.34
N SER A 471 9.16 -14.04 7.18
CA SER A 471 9.95 -14.53 8.32
C SER A 471 10.26 -13.42 9.31
N ALA A 472 10.66 -12.23 8.84
CA ALA A 472 10.96 -11.08 9.69
C ALA A 472 9.75 -10.58 10.50
N GLU A 473 8.53 -10.81 10.00
CA GLU A 473 7.27 -10.46 10.66
C GLU A 473 6.63 -11.62 11.44
N ASP A 474 7.32 -12.75 11.59
CA ASP A 474 6.82 -13.98 12.23
C ASP A 474 5.53 -14.51 11.58
N LEU A 475 5.49 -14.44 10.25
CA LEU A 475 4.37 -14.85 9.42
C LEU A 475 4.69 -16.19 8.75
N ALA A 476 3.99 -17.25 9.16
CA ALA A 476 4.29 -18.60 8.69
C ALA A 476 3.84 -18.87 7.24
N LEU A 477 2.81 -18.15 6.75
CA LEU A 477 2.36 -18.24 5.36
C LEU A 477 2.00 -16.86 4.81
N VAL A 478 2.39 -16.59 3.56
CA VAL A 478 1.96 -15.43 2.81
C VAL A 478 1.27 -15.88 1.53
N ASN A 479 0.02 -15.44 1.35
CA ASN A 479 -0.72 -15.61 0.10
C ASN A 479 -0.47 -14.38 -0.77
N ASP A 480 0.41 -14.51 -1.74
CA ASP A 480 0.65 -13.53 -2.79
C ASP A 480 -0.50 -13.59 -3.81
N LEU A 481 -1.45 -12.68 -3.69
CA LEU A 481 -2.58 -12.54 -4.59
C LEU A 481 -2.14 -11.77 -5.83
N ILE A 482 -1.96 -12.48 -6.94
CA ILE A 482 -1.58 -11.86 -8.20
C ILE A 482 -2.73 -10.99 -8.70
N VAL A 483 -2.43 -9.75 -9.08
CA VAL A 483 -3.42 -8.76 -9.49
C VAL A 483 -2.93 -7.96 -10.70
N ASN A 484 -3.86 -7.39 -11.47
CA ASN A 484 -3.51 -6.44 -12.52
C ASN A 484 -3.30 -5.02 -11.95
N LYS A 485 -2.26 -4.34 -12.43
CA LYS A 485 -2.07 -2.91 -12.23
C LYS A 485 -2.01 -2.24 -13.59
N GLU A 486 -3.03 -1.43 -13.88
CA GLU A 486 -3.23 -0.81 -15.20
C GLU A 486 -3.27 -1.90 -16.30
N GLN A 487 -2.38 -1.86 -17.28
CA GLN A 487 -2.31 -2.84 -18.38
C GLN A 487 -1.33 -3.99 -18.10
N ARG A 488 -0.94 -4.21 -16.83
CA ARG A 488 0.13 -5.12 -16.46
C ARG A 488 -0.33 -6.11 -15.40
N ILE A 489 0.31 -7.28 -15.37
CA ILE A 489 0.20 -8.25 -14.28
C ILE A 489 1.64 -8.65 -13.92
N PRO A 490 2.33 -7.88 -13.05
CA PRO A 490 3.76 -8.06 -12.77
C PRO A 490 4.12 -9.51 -12.42
N ASP A 491 3.29 -10.14 -11.58
CA ASP A 491 3.52 -11.47 -11.04
C ASP A 491 2.86 -12.60 -11.85
N ILE A 492 2.41 -12.35 -13.09
CA ILE A 492 1.74 -13.35 -13.93
C ILE A 492 2.56 -14.63 -14.12
N ALA A 493 3.89 -14.52 -14.08
CA ALA A 493 4.80 -15.65 -14.22
C ALA A 493 4.70 -16.65 -13.05
N TYR A 494 4.02 -16.31 -11.96
CA TYR A 494 3.81 -17.16 -10.78
C TYR A 494 2.40 -17.78 -10.72
N ALA A 495 1.52 -17.45 -11.67
CA ALA A 495 0.19 -18.03 -11.79
C ALA A 495 0.22 -19.57 -11.83
N GLY A 496 -0.66 -20.21 -11.04
CA GLY A 496 -0.78 -21.68 -10.99
C GLY A 496 0.42 -22.39 -10.34
N LYS A 497 1.43 -21.66 -9.89
CA LYS A 497 2.47 -22.24 -9.05
C LYS A 497 1.87 -22.48 -7.67
N GLY A 498 1.98 -23.71 -7.17
CA GLY A 498 1.58 -24.06 -5.80
C GLY A 498 2.52 -23.43 -4.76
N LEU A 499 3.14 -24.25 -3.92
CA LEU A 499 4.17 -23.77 -3.00
C LEU A 499 5.38 -23.26 -3.79
N ASP A 500 5.78 -22.00 -3.57
CA ASP A 500 6.93 -21.44 -4.27
C ASP A 500 8.24 -22.05 -3.72
N PRO A 501 9.21 -22.43 -4.58
CA PRO A 501 10.49 -22.99 -4.17
C PRO A 501 11.35 -22.09 -3.27
N ALA A 502 11.09 -20.78 -3.23
CA ALA A 502 11.80 -19.84 -2.38
C ALA A 502 11.29 -19.80 -0.93
N SER A 503 10.24 -20.58 -0.62
CA SER A 503 9.70 -20.73 0.73
C SER A 503 10.79 -21.16 1.72
N ARG A 504 10.75 -20.57 2.91
CA ARG A 504 11.59 -20.93 4.06
C ARG A 504 10.85 -21.92 4.96
N ALA A 505 11.57 -22.61 5.85
CA ALA A 505 10.95 -23.56 6.79
C ALA A 505 9.95 -22.89 7.76
N ASP A 506 10.14 -21.59 7.99
CA ASP A 506 9.36 -20.73 8.88
C ASP A 506 8.46 -19.73 8.14
N ALA A 507 8.51 -19.67 6.80
CA ALA A 507 7.70 -18.75 5.99
C ALA A 507 7.42 -19.34 4.58
N LEU A 508 6.20 -19.81 4.35
CA LEU A 508 5.76 -20.34 3.06
C LEU A 508 5.19 -19.23 2.17
N VAL A 509 5.56 -19.24 0.88
CA VAL A 509 5.01 -18.33 -0.14
C VAL A 509 4.11 -19.12 -1.09
N LEU A 510 2.87 -18.67 -1.21
CA LEU A 510 1.83 -19.28 -2.06
C LEU A 510 1.27 -18.22 -2.99
N HIS A 511 0.93 -18.60 -4.21
CA HIS A 511 0.32 -17.68 -5.18
C HIS A 511 -1.18 -17.92 -5.30
N GLY A 512 -1.95 -16.84 -5.22
CA GLY A 512 -3.38 -16.80 -5.48
C GLY A 512 -3.69 -15.70 -6.49
N GLN A 513 -4.93 -15.23 -6.48
CA GLN A 513 -5.35 -14.10 -7.30
C GLN A 513 -6.23 -13.17 -6.47
N GLU A 514 -6.07 -11.87 -6.67
CA GLU A 514 -7.15 -10.94 -6.38
C GLU A 514 -7.93 -10.72 -7.68
N PHE A 515 -9.25 -10.92 -7.63
CA PHE A 515 -10.13 -10.58 -8.74
C PHE A 515 -10.83 -9.27 -8.41
N HIS A 516 -10.58 -8.24 -9.22
CA HIS A 516 -10.86 -6.86 -8.85
C HIS A 516 -11.98 -6.29 -9.74
N THR A 517 -13.07 -5.81 -9.15
CA THR A 517 -14.15 -5.13 -9.89
C THR A 517 -14.55 -3.86 -9.15
N SER A 518 -14.65 -2.74 -9.87
CA SER A 518 -15.10 -1.47 -9.30
C SER A 518 -16.63 -1.41 -9.09
N TYR A 519 -17.34 -2.52 -9.26
CA TYR A 519 -18.81 -2.58 -9.20
C TYR A 519 -19.34 -3.69 -8.30
N TRP A 520 -18.73 -4.88 -8.32
CA TRP A 520 -19.16 -6.00 -7.46
C TRP A 520 -18.35 -6.10 -6.16
N GLY A 521 -17.15 -5.51 -6.17
CA GLY A 521 -16.16 -5.62 -5.13
C GLY A 521 -15.07 -6.64 -5.43
N HIS A 522 -14.21 -6.86 -4.45
CA HIS A 522 -12.93 -7.56 -4.63
C HIS A 522 -12.93 -8.93 -3.96
N LEU A 523 -12.42 -9.93 -4.69
CA LEU A 523 -12.31 -11.30 -4.22
C LEU A 523 -10.85 -11.70 -4.02
N GLY A 524 -10.52 -12.18 -2.82
CA GLY A 524 -9.28 -12.92 -2.57
C GLY A 524 -9.48 -14.40 -2.90
N LEU A 525 -8.61 -14.95 -3.76
CA LEU A 525 -8.70 -16.32 -4.27
C LEU A 525 -7.45 -17.16 -3.90
N PRO A 526 -7.16 -17.38 -2.60
CA PRO A 526 -6.03 -18.21 -2.20
C PRO A 526 -6.27 -19.69 -2.55
N GLY A 527 -5.21 -20.37 -2.97
CA GLY A 527 -5.25 -21.79 -3.32
C GLY A 527 -5.69 -22.10 -4.76
N LEU A 528 -5.59 -21.12 -5.67
CA LEU A 528 -5.78 -21.30 -7.11
C LEU A 528 -4.66 -22.21 -7.68
N GLN A 529 -5.02 -23.26 -8.42
CA GLN A 529 -4.06 -24.35 -8.74
C GLN A 529 -3.62 -24.43 -10.20
N ASP A 530 -4.38 -23.85 -11.14
CA ASP A 530 -4.16 -24.09 -12.57
C ASP A 530 -3.80 -22.81 -13.31
N HIS A 531 -4.64 -21.78 -13.25
CA HIS A 531 -4.46 -20.53 -13.99
C HIS A 531 -5.19 -19.37 -13.33
N LEU A 532 -4.74 -18.13 -13.61
CA LEU A 532 -5.50 -16.92 -13.27
C LEU A 532 -6.82 -16.87 -14.05
N LEU A 533 -7.87 -16.43 -13.38
CA LEU A 533 -9.15 -16.13 -14.00
C LEU A 533 -9.01 -14.84 -14.82
N LEU A 534 -9.28 -14.92 -16.13
CA LEU A 534 -9.17 -13.81 -17.07
C LEU A 534 -10.52 -13.51 -17.77
N PRO A 535 -10.83 -12.23 -18.08
CA PRO A 535 -10.06 -11.03 -17.69
C PRO A 535 -10.03 -10.88 -16.17
N GLY A 536 -8.93 -10.36 -15.60
CA GLY A 536 -8.76 -10.24 -14.14
C GLY A 536 -9.70 -9.24 -13.46
N TYR A 537 -10.62 -8.65 -14.21
CA TYR A 537 -11.59 -7.65 -13.79
C TYR A 537 -12.81 -7.62 -14.72
N ALA A 538 -13.91 -7.02 -14.25
CA ALA A 538 -15.13 -6.76 -15.01
C ALA A 538 -15.73 -5.39 -14.63
N GLY A 539 -16.60 -4.85 -15.48
CA GLY A 539 -17.31 -3.59 -15.24
C GLY A 539 -16.49 -2.32 -15.45
N TYR A 540 -15.43 -2.36 -16.27
CA TYR A 540 -14.55 -1.21 -16.53
C TYR A 540 -14.98 -0.44 -17.80
N PRO A 541 -15.58 0.76 -17.68
CA PRO A 541 -16.14 1.49 -18.82
C PRO A 541 -15.10 1.81 -19.89
N ASN A 542 -15.53 1.84 -21.16
CA ASN A 542 -14.67 2.12 -22.33
C ASN A 542 -13.49 1.13 -22.49
N THR A 543 -13.67 -0.11 -22.03
CA THR A 543 -12.73 -1.22 -22.26
C THR A 543 -13.48 -2.43 -22.82
N ALA A 544 -12.76 -3.46 -23.27
CA ALA A 544 -13.37 -4.74 -23.66
C ALA A 544 -14.02 -5.49 -22.48
N ALA A 545 -13.75 -5.07 -21.24
CA ALA A 545 -14.33 -5.61 -20.01
C ALA A 545 -15.37 -4.65 -19.40
N ALA A 546 -16.05 -3.82 -20.21
CA ALA A 546 -17.07 -2.89 -19.74
C ALA A 546 -18.33 -3.60 -19.21
N SER A 547 -18.66 -4.79 -19.73
CA SER A 547 -19.77 -5.58 -19.19
C SER A 547 -19.57 -5.89 -17.71
N LEU A 548 -20.65 -5.81 -16.93
CA LEU A 548 -20.67 -6.27 -15.54
C LEU A 548 -20.65 -7.81 -15.42
N TYR A 549 -20.49 -8.54 -16.52
CA TYR A 549 -20.27 -9.98 -16.52
C TYR A 549 -18.79 -10.29 -16.81
N PRO A 550 -18.17 -11.26 -16.09
CA PRO A 550 -18.75 -12.06 -15.01
C PRO A 550 -19.00 -11.24 -13.74
N SER A 551 -20.01 -11.63 -12.96
CA SER A 551 -20.19 -11.16 -11.58
C SER A 551 -19.31 -11.97 -10.63
N ASN A 552 -19.11 -11.50 -9.39
CA ASN A 552 -18.31 -12.20 -8.39
C ASN A 552 -18.83 -13.62 -8.11
N ALA A 553 -20.14 -13.84 -8.16
CA ALA A 553 -20.73 -15.18 -8.06
C ALA A 553 -20.19 -16.16 -9.12
N VAL A 554 -20.00 -15.69 -10.35
CA VAL A 554 -19.48 -16.49 -11.47
C VAL A 554 -17.98 -16.74 -11.30
N VAL A 555 -17.24 -15.73 -10.87
CA VAL A 555 -15.80 -15.84 -10.56
C VAL A 555 -15.56 -16.83 -9.42
N ALA A 556 -16.39 -16.78 -8.37
CA ALA A 556 -16.33 -17.72 -7.26
C ALA A 556 -16.52 -19.17 -7.71
N ASP A 557 -17.46 -19.44 -8.63
CA ASP A 557 -17.64 -20.76 -9.22
C ASP A 557 -16.41 -21.25 -9.99
N MET A 558 -15.74 -20.35 -10.73
CA MET A 558 -14.50 -20.67 -11.44
C MET A 558 -13.34 -20.94 -10.45
N ALA A 559 -13.23 -20.16 -9.38
CA ALA A 559 -12.22 -20.33 -8.34
C ALA A 559 -12.41 -21.67 -7.58
N HIS A 560 -13.64 -21.97 -7.17
CA HIS A 560 -13.99 -23.24 -6.52
C HIS A 560 -13.72 -24.45 -7.43
N ALA A 561 -13.92 -24.31 -8.74
CA ALA A 561 -13.59 -25.37 -9.70
C ALA A 561 -12.08 -25.70 -9.73
N GLN A 562 -11.22 -24.75 -9.36
CA GLN A 562 -9.77 -24.96 -9.17
C GLN A 562 -9.39 -25.34 -7.72
N GLY A 563 -10.35 -25.41 -6.80
CA GLY A 563 -10.12 -25.74 -5.39
C GLY A 563 -9.62 -24.57 -4.53
N ALA A 564 -9.68 -23.35 -5.04
CA ALA A 564 -9.38 -22.14 -4.26
C ALA A 564 -10.49 -21.88 -3.22
N LEU A 565 -10.14 -21.15 -2.16
CA LEU A 565 -11.14 -20.49 -1.32
C LEU A 565 -11.53 -19.15 -1.94
N VAL A 566 -12.74 -18.68 -1.63
CA VAL A 566 -13.23 -17.37 -2.04
C VAL A 566 -13.47 -16.52 -0.80
N GLY A 567 -12.72 -15.42 -0.68
CA GLY A 567 -12.94 -14.40 0.34
C GLY A 567 -13.30 -13.06 -0.26
N TYR A 568 -14.00 -12.24 0.52
CA TYR A 568 -14.19 -10.82 0.20
C TYR A 568 -13.12 -9.99 0.88
N ALA A 569 -12.41 -9.19 0.08
CA ALA A 569 -11.32 -8.34 0.52
C ALA A 569 -11.79 -6.92 0.83
N HIS A 570 -11.09 -6.26 1.76
CA HIS A 570 -11.24 -4.84 2.17
C HIS A 570 -12.66 -4.24 1.98
N PRO A 571 -13.70 -4.83 2.59
CA PRO A 571 -15.04 -4.66 2.05
C PRO A 571 -15.72 -3.33 2.43
N PHE A 572 -15.41 -2.73 3.59
CA PHE A 572 -16.14 -1.57 4.12
C PHE A 572 -15.28 -0.58 4.91
N GLU A 573 -15.22 0.67 4.44
CA GLU A 573 -14.66 1.82 5.20
C GLU A 573 -15.67 2.44 6.19
N GLU A 574 -16.97 2.18 6.00
CA GLU A 574 -18.05 2.61 6.89
C GLU A 574 -19.22 1.62 6.88
N GLU A 575 -20.06 1.60 7.93
CA GLU A 575 -21.19 0.66 8.00
C GLU A 575 -22.28 1.06 6.97
N PRO A 576 -22.64 0.18 6.01
CA PRO A 576 -23.63 0.50 4.99
C PRO A 576 -25.04 0.73 5.55
N THR A 577 -25.81 1.63 4.93
CA THR A 577 -27.19 1.99 5.35
C THR A 577 -28.27 1.75 4.27
N PRO A 578 -28.40 0.52 3.71
CA PRO A 578 -29.31 0.17 2.60
C PRO A 578 -30.79 0.43 2.85
N LEU A 579 -31.22 0.62 4.09
CA LEU A 579 -32.62 0.93 4.41
C LEU A 579 -32.98 2.40 4.13
N THR A 580 -31.97 3.28 4.09
CA THR A 580 -32.15 4.73 3.97
C THR A 580 -31.49 5.30 2.72
N HIS A 581 -30.42 4.68 2.23
CA HIS A 581 -29.67 5.13 1.06
C HIS A 581 -29.26 3.94 0.17
N PRO A 582 -29.13 4.14 -1.16
CA PRO A 582 -28.44 3.16 -2.01
C PRO A 582 -27.04 2.91 -1.49
N VAL A 583 -26.60 1.65 -1.56
CA VAL A 583 -25.23 1.26 -1.17
C VAL A 583 -24.35 1.31 -2.42
N HIS A 584 -23.17 1.91 -2.26
CA HIS A 584 -22.04 1.73 -3.16
C HIS A 584 -20.82 1.52 -2.26
N THR A 585 -20.30 0.30 -2.23
CA THR A 585 -19.11 -0.08 -1.45
C THR A 585 -18.18 -0.93 -2.31
N ASP A 586 -16.97 -1.19 -1.80
CA ASP A 586 -15.98 -2.08 -2.44
C ASP A 586 -16.34 -3.58 -2.32
N ALA A 587 -17.59 -3.91 -1.93
CA ALA A 587 -18.09 -5.27 -1.69
C ALA A 587 -19.60 -5.39 -1.96
N ASP A 588 -20.10 -4.70 -2.98
CA ASP A 588 -21.54 -4.59 -3.27
C ASP A 588 -22.24 -5.95 -3.48
N GLU A 589 -21.56 -6.95 -4.07
CA GLU A 589 -22.14 -8.30 -4.31
C GLU A 589 -22.02 -9.25 -3.10
N LEU A 590 -21.35 -8.86 -2.00
CA LEU A 590 -21.15 -9.73 -0.83
C LEU A 590 -22.44 -10.41 -0.33
N PRO A 591 -23.59 -9.70 -0.14
CA PRO A 591 -24.81 -10.37 0.31
C PRO A 591 -25.32 -11.42 -0.68
N VAL A 592 -25.11 -11.20 -1.97
CA VAL A 592 -25.55 -12.13 -3.03
C VAL A 592 -24.75 -13.42 -2.93
N ASP A 593 -23.43 -13.29 -2.87
CA ASP A 593 -22.51 -14.43 -2.84
C ASP A 593 -22.63 -15.23 -1.54
N VAL A 594 -22.85 -14.57 -0.40
CA VAL A 594 -23.11 -15.25 0.86
C VAL A 594 -24.42 -16.03 0.82
N ALA A 595 -25.49 -15.44 0.29
CA ALA A 595 -26.79 -16.11 0.15
C ALA A 595 -26.72 -17.35 -0.75
N LEU A 596 -25.87 -17.31 -1.78
CA LEU A 596 -25.66 -18.40 -2.72
C LEU A 596 -24.58 -19.41 -2.28
N GLY A 597 -23.97 -19.21 -1.11
CA GLY A 597 -22.97 -20.12 -0.54
C GLY A 597 -21.62 -20.10 -1.27
N LYS A 598 -21.25 -18.95 -1.84
CA LYS A 598 -20.03 -18.77 -2.62
C LYS A 598 -18.83 -18.29 -1.79
N VAL A 599 -19.07 -17.72 -0.62
CA VAL A 599 -18.03 -17.13 0.24
C VAL A 599 -17.56 -18.13 1.30
N ASP A 600 -16.25 -18.37 1.38
CA ASP A 600 -15.61 -19.30 2.31
C ASP A 600 -15.02 -18.61 3.55
N TYR A 601 -14.63 -17.35 3.44
CA TYR A 601 -14.15 -16.52 4.54
C TYR A 601 -14.43 -15.04 4.27
N LEU A 602 -14.36 -14.20 5.30
CA LEU A 602 -14.43 -12.75 5.16
C LEU A 602 -13.17 -12.13 5.76
N GLU A 603 -12.54 -11.21 5.03
CA GLU A 603 -11.50 -10.33 5.60
C GLU A 603 -12.18 -9.34 6.53
N VAL A 604 -12.46 -9.80 7.76
CA VAL A 604 -12.99 -8.94 8.83
C VAL A 604 -11.96 -7.90 9.24
N MET A 605 -10.68 -8.20 8.99
CA MET A 605 -9.58 -7.27 9.12
C MET A 605 -8.81 -7.14 7.81
N GLY A 606 -8.54 -5.91 7.38
CA GLY A 606 -7.67 -5.64 6.24
C GLY A 606 -7.54 -4.16 5.91
N PHE A 607 -7.36 -3.82 4.64
CA PHE A 607 -7.33 -2.42 4.18
C PHE A 607 -8.74 -1.80 4.14
N SER A 608 -9.42 -1.80 5.29
CA SER A 608 -10.76 -1.27 5.49
C SER A 608 -10.96 -0.89 6.96
N ASP A 609 -12.16 -0.47 7.35
CA ASP A 609 -12.51 -0.31 8.76
C ASP A 609 -12.97 -1.66 9.36
N HIS A 610 -12.16 -2.18 10.29
CA HIS A 610 -12.37 -3.49 10.91
C HIS A 610 -13.70 -3.58 11.68
N GLN A 611 -14.19 -2.46 12.23
CA GLN A 611 -15.43 -2.45 13.03
C GLN A 611 -16.68 -2.34 12.15
N ALA A 612 -16.66 -1.52 11.11
CA ALA A 612 -17.69 -1.43 10.10
C ALA A 612 -17.89 -2.80 9.42
N THR A 613 -16.79 -3.44 9.03
CA THR A 613 -16.80 -4.78 8.46
C THR A 613 -17.37 -5.81 9.43
N ALA A 614 -16.93 -5.78 10.70
CA ALA A 614 -17.52 -6.64 11.73
C ALA A 614 -19.03 -6.39 11.93
N GLY A 615 -19.50 -5.15 11.79
CA GLY A 615 -20.92 -4.79 11.85
C GLY A 615 -21.75 -5.51 10.78
N VAL A 616 -21.33 -5.47 9.52
CA VAL A 616 -21.99 -6.20 8.41
C VAL A 616 -21.89 -7.71 8.62
N TRP A 617 -20.70 -8.20 9.00
CA TRP A 617 -20.47 -9.61 9.28
C TRP A 617 -21.43 -10.16 10.34
N TYR A 618 -21.64 -9.43 11.43
CA TYR A 618 -22.57 -9.83 12.50
C TYR A 618 -24.00 -9.97 12.01
N ARG A 619 -24.46 -9.12 11.09
CA ARG A 619 -25.80 -9.22 10.49
C ARG A 619 -25.94 -10.50 9.66
N LEU A 620 -24.91 -10.88 8.92
CA LEU A 620 -24.89 -12.16 8.18
C LEU A 620 -24.91 -13.35 9.15
N LEU A 621 -24.10 -13.32 10.21
CA LEU A 621 -24.08 -14.37 11.23
C LEU A 621 -25.43 -14.50 11.97
N ASN A 622 -26.13 -13.40 12.22
CA ASN A 622 -27.47 -13.38 12.83
C ASN A 622 -28.54 -14.11 11.99
N LEU A 623 -28.29 -14.26 10.69
CA LEU A 623 -29.13 -15.01 9.77
C LEU A 623 -28.72 -16.49 9.65
N GLY A 624 -27.68 -16.91 10.36
CA GLY A 624 -27.20 -18.28 10.41
C GLY A 624 -26.20 -18.66 9.32
N PHE A 625 -25.73 -17.69 8.52
CA PHE A 625 -24.60 -17.89 7.63
C PHE A 625 -23.33 -18.18 8.45
N ARG A 626 -22.44 -18.98 7.89
CA ARG A 626 -21.17 -19.35 8.52
C ARG A 626 -20.04 -18.74 7.72
N LEU A 627 -19.45 -17.69 8.27
CA LEU A 627 -18.40 -16.93 7.64
C LEU A 627 -17.23 -16.82 8.63
N PRO A 628 -16.16 -17.61 8.45
CA PRO A 628 -14.91 -17.48 9.18
C PRO A 628 -14.33 -16.06 9.07
N ALA A 629 -13.73 -15.58 10.16
CA ALA A 629 -12.92 -14.38 10.15
C ALA A 629 -11.51 -14.68 9.63
N ALA A 630 -11.05 -13.84 8.71
CA ALA A 630 -9.67 -13.75 8.26
C ALA A 630 -9.17 -12.30 8.41
N GLY A 631 -7.86 -12.16 8.51
CA GLY A 631 -7.11 -10.93 8.34
C GLY A 631 -6.23 -11.03 7.09
N GLY A 632 -6.36 -10.06 6.19
CA GLY A 632 -5.54 -9.89 5.00
C GLY A 632 -4.99 -8.47 4.95
N THR A 633 -3.67 -8.29 4.78
CA THR A 633 -3.09 -6.95 4.91
C THR A 633 -3.42 -6.02 3.75
N ASP A 634 -3.58 -6.59 2.55
CA ASP A 634 -3.47 -5.86 1.27
C ASP A 634 -2.13 -5.10 1.19
N ALA A 635 -1.05 -5.83 1.53
CA ALA A 635 0.29 -5.27 1.50
C ALA A 635 0.84 -5.28 0.08
N MET A 636 1.11 -4.11 -0.51
CA MET A 636 1.99 -4.00 -1.68
C MET A 636 3.45 -4.07 -1.21
N ALA A 637 4.02 -5.26 -1.21
CA ALA A 637 5.29 -5.55 -0.55
C ALA A 637 6.51 -4.87 -1.22
N ASP A 638 6.36 -4.37 -2.45
CA ASP A 638 7.34 -3.60 -3.22
C ASP A 638 7.21 -2.07 -3.04
N TYR A 639 6.20 -1.59 -2.29
CA TYR A 639 6.02 -0.17 -2.00
C TYR A 639 7.01 0.31 -0.95
N ALA A 640 7.44 1.57 -1.08
CA ALA A 640 8.19 2.26 -0.04
C ALA A 640 7.26 2.79 1.05
N MET A 641 6.00 3.12 0.74
CA MET A 641 5.04 3.57 1.74
C MET A 641 3.64 3.04 1.52
N LEU A 642 3.12 2.27 2.49
CA LEU A 642 1.72 1.84 2.58
C LEU A 642 1.39 1.39 4.03
N ARG A 643 0.15 0.97 4.26
CA ARG A 643 -0.44 0.53 5.54
C ARG A 643 0.20 -0.76 6.09
N GLY A 644 1.41 -0.64 6.64
CA GLY A 644 2.09 -1.65 7.44
C GLY A 644 2.85 -2.73 6.65
N PRO A 645 3.61 -3.61 7.34
CA PRO A 645 4.35 -4.70 6.71
C PRO A 645 3.45 -5.87 6.30
N VAL A 646 4.00 -6.80 5.50
CA VAL A 646 3.34 -8.08 5.21
C VAL A 646 2.96 -8.81 6.50
N GLY A 647 1.74 -9.34 6.57
CA GLY A 647 1.23 -9.96 7.79
C GLY A 647 0.91 -8.98 8.91
N MET A 648 0.81 -7.67 8.65
CA MET A 648 0.31 -6.73 9.66
C MET A 648 -1.10 -7.15 10.10
N ASN A 649 -2.03 -7.35 9.16
CA ASN A 649 -3.27 -8.06 9.40
C ASN A 649 -3.05 -9.54 9.07
N ARG A 650 -3.26 -10.42 10.04
CA ARG A 650 -3.00 -11.86 9.86
C ARG A 650 -4.11 -12.72 10.43
N THR A 651 -4.20 -13.92 9.89
CA THR A 651 -5.10 -14.98 10.32
C THR A 651 -4.31 -16.08 11.01
N TYR A 652 -4.65 -16.39 12.25
CA TYR A 652 -4.17 -17.61 12.89
C TYR A 652 -5.16 -18.74 12.64
N VAL A 653 -4.67 -19.88 12.18
CA VAL A 653 -5.47 -21.10 11.99
C VAL A 653 -4.95 -22.19 12.91
N SER A 654 -5.85 -22.83 13.65
CA SER A 654 -5.51 -23.97 14.50
C SER A 654 -5.41 -25.25 13.68
N LEU A 655 -4.22 -25.86 13.71
CA LEU A 655 -3.89 -27.10 13.05
C LEU A 655 -3.54 -28.20 14.05
N PRO A 656 -3.72 -29.49 13.69
CA PRO A 656 -3.10 -30.60 14.39
C PRO A 656 -1.57 -30.49 14.38
N ASP A 657 -0.91 -31.17 15.32
CA ASP A 657 0.55 -31.31 15.31
C ASP A 657 1.03 -32.03 14.04
N GLY A 658 2.14 -31.54 13.48
CA GLY A 658 2.69 -32.07 12.23
C GLY A 658 3.42 -31.00 11.41
N PRO A 659 3.97 -31.36 10.24
CA PRO A 659 4.54 -30.40 9.31
C PRO A 659 3.46 -29.41 8.85
N LEU A 660 3.89 -28.18 8.53
CA LEU A 660 2.97 -27.19 8.00
C LEU A 660 2.50 -27.61 6.60
N ASP A 661 1.19 -27.76 6.43
CA ASP A 661 0.54 -28.08 5.17
C ASP A 661 -0.48 -26.99 4.82
N TYR A 662 -0.31 -26.38 3.64
CA TYR A 662 -1.14 -25.26 3.19
C TYR A 662 -2.61 -25.67 2.95
N ARG A 663 -2.87 -26.87 2.44
CA ARG A 663 -4.25 -27.34 2.22
C ARG A 663 -4.98 -27.54 3.55
N ALA A 664 -4.29 -28.07 4.56
CA ALA A 664 -4.81 -28.18 5.91
C ALA A 664 -5.07 -26.80 6.53
N TRP A 665 -4.20 -25.81 6.26
CA TRP A 665 -4.40 -24.42 6.65
C TRP A 665 -5.66 -23.82 6.03
N LEU A 666 -5.84 -23.92 4.70
CA LEU A 666 -7.07 -23.48 4.02
C LEU A 666 -8.33 -24.19 4.56
N ALA A 667 -8.26 -25.50 4.77
CA ALA A 667 -9.37 -26.27 5.34
C ALA A 667 -9.70 -25.85 6.79
N GLY A 668 -8.69 -25.47 7.58
CA GLY A 668 -8.86 -24.92 8.92
C GLY A 668 -9.51 -23.54 8.91
N LEU A 669 -9.09 -22.66 8.00
CA LEU A 669 -9.71 -21.36 7.76
C LEU A 669 -11.18 -21.51 7.37
N LYS A 670 -11.49 -22.30 6.32
CA LYS A 670 -12.87 -22.57 5.87
C LYS A 670 -13.75 -23.17 6.98
N ALA A 671 -13.17 -23.95 7.89
CA ALA A 671 -13.88 -24.51 9.04
C ALA A 671 -14.12 -23.51 10.18
N GLY A 672 -13.60 -22.28 10.10
CA GLY A 672 -13.70 -21.28 11.16
C GLY A 672 -12.82 -21.58 12.37
N ARG A 673 -11.81 -22.45 12.23
CA ARG A 673 -10.82 -22.70 13.30
C ARG A 673 -9.75 -21.61 13.30
N SER A 674 -10.20 -20.36 13.27
CA SER A 674 -9.34 -19.20 13.03
C SER A 674 -9.65 -18.01 13.94
N PHE A 675 -8.71 -17.09 14.01
CA PHE A 675 -8.95 -15.72 14.43
C PHE A 675 -8.13 -14.74 13.58
N ALA A 676 -8.63 -13.54 13.41
CA ALA A 676 -7.95 -12.44 12.72
C ALA A 676 -7.37 -11.47 13.75
N THR A 677 -6.17 -10.93 13.49
CA THR A 677 -5.48 -10.00 14.39
C THR A 677 -4.45 -9.14 13.67
N ASN A 678 -4.16 -7.96 14.22
CA ASN A 678 -2.96 -7.18 13.91
C ASN A 678 -2.02 -6.99 15.13
N GLY A 679 -2.28 -7.71 16.22
CA GLY A 679 -1.47 -7.64 17.43
C GLY A 679 -1.95 -8.59 18.53
N PRO A 680 -3.21 -8.50 19.00
CA PRO A 680 -3.69 -9.31 20.10
C PRO A 680 -3.85 -10.78 19.69
N LEU A 681 -3.23 -11.68 20.45
CA LEU A 681 -3.47 -13.11 20.38
C LEU A 681 -4.72 -13.44 21.19
N LEU A 682 -5.60 -14.27 20.61
CA LEU A 682 -6.90 -14.59 21.19
C LEU A 682 -7.07 -16.09 21.42
N GLU A 683 -7.74 -16.43 22.52
CA GLU A 683 -8.24 -17.77 22.79
C GLU A 683 -9.68 -17.69 23.28
N PHE A 684 -10.56 -18.49 22.69
CA PHE A 684 -11.96 -18.54 23.08
C PHE A 684 -12.55 -19.95 22.98
N THR A 685 -13.26 -20.37 24.03
CA THR A 685 -14.09 -21.56 24.01
C THR A 685 -15.44 -21.30 24.64
N LEU A 686 -16.46 -22.00 24.16
CA LEU A 686 -17.83 -21.93 24.69
C LEU A 686 -18.41 -23.34 24.82
N GLY A 687 -18.81 -23.73 26.01
CA GLY A 687 -19.29 -25.08 26.32
C GLY A 687 -18.23 -26.16 26.05
N GLY A 688 -16.95 -25.83 26.20
CA GLY A 688 -15.82 -26.69 25.82
C GLY A 688 -15.61 -26.85 24.31
N LYS A 689 -16.38 -26.12 23.48
CA LYS A 689 -16.21 -26.10 22.03
C LYS A 689 -15.23 -25.00 21.61
N PRO A 690 -14.27 -25.29 20.72
CA PRO A 690 -13.39 -24.28 20.16
C PRO A 690 -14.12 -23.42 19.11
N VAL A 691 -13.48 -22.34 18.67
CA VAL A 691 -13.94 -21.50 17.55
C VAL A 691 -14.15 -22.34 16.28
N GLY A 692 -15.20 -22.01 15.51
CA GLY A 692 -15.65 -22.75 14.33
C GLY A 692 -16.62 -23.90 14.62
N ASP A 693 -16.59 -24.47 15.84
CA ASP A 693 -17.49 -25.57 16.22
C ASP A 693 -18.93 -25.10 16.50
N THR A 694 -19.84 -26.08 16.61
CA THR A 694 -21.23 -25.85 17.01
C THR A 694 -21.53 -26.46 18.36
N LEU A 695 -22.06 -25.65 19.26
CA LEU A 695 -22.58 -26.04 20.55
C LEU A 695 -24.10 -26.25 20.47
N ALA A 696 -24.55 -27.46 20.77
CA ALA A 696 -25.96 -27.80 20.89
C ALA A 696 -26.41 -27.64 22.35
N LEU A 697 -27.49 -26.89 22.58
CA LEU A 697 -28.00 -26.55 23.91
C LEU A 697 -29.51 -26.79 24.02
N ARG A 698 -29.96 -27.04 25.25
CA ARG A 698 -31.38 -26.84 25.61
C ARG A 698 -31.57 -25.40 26.08
N ALA A 699 -32.75 -24.83 25.85
CA ALA A 699 -33.05 -23.48 26.29
C ALA A 699 -32.87 -23.31 27.82
N GLY A 700 -32.24 -22.19 28.22
CA GLY A 700 -32.07 -21.81 29.64
C GLY A 700 -30.87 -22.44 30.35
N GLN A 701 -30.00 -23.19 29.65
CA GLN A 701 -28.78 -23.74 30.25
C GLN A 701 -27.65 -22.69 30.29
N PRO A 702 -27.03 -22.40 31.46
CA PRO A 702 -25.80 -21.63 31.53
C PRO A 702 -24.68 -22.36 30.80
N VAL A 703 -23.89 -21.62 30.03
CA VAL A 703 -22.83 -22.21 29.20
C VAL A 703 -21.48 -21.75 29.70
N ALA A 704 -20.61 -22.70 30.08
CA ALA A 704 -19.25 -22.37 30.48
C ALA A 704 -18.49 -21.69 29.34
N PHE A 705 -17.67 -20.68 29.64
CA PHE A 705 -16.77 -20.06 28.67
C PHE A 705 -15.37 -19.90 29.24
N SER A 706 -14.38 -19.84 28.36
CA SER A 706 -13.02 -19.40 28.65
C SER A 706 -12.58 -18.43 27.57
N ALA A 707 -12.00 -17.30 27.97
CA ALA A 707 -11.52 -16.27 27.07
C ALA A 707 -10.18 -15.72 27.58
N HIS A 708 -9.20 -15.61 26.69
CA HIS A 708 -7.89 -15.03 26.99
C HIS A 708 -7.43 -14.13 25.84
N VAL A 709 -6.87 -12.98 26.18
CA VAL A 709 -6.27 -12.02 25.26
C VAL A 709 -4.88 -11.67 25.76
N ARG A 710 -3.91 -11.60 24.85
CA ARG A 710 -2.57 -11.07 25.09
C ARG A 710 -2.14 -10.19 23.93
N SER A 711 -1.53 -9.05 24.22
CA SER A 711 -1.06 -8.08 23.22
C SER A 711 0.39 -7.66 23.47
N ILE A 712 1.03 -7.11 22.45
CA ILE A 712 2.35 -6.45 22.54
C ILE A 712 2.23 -4.94 22.84
N VAL A 713 1.00 -4.40 22.76
CA VAL A 713 0.66 -3.01 23.07
C VAL A 713 -0.56 -2.93 23.99
N PRO A 714 -0.72 -1.87 24.80
CA PRO A 714 -1.88 -1.70 25.69
C PRO A 714 -3.20 -1.69 24.92
N LEU A 715 -4.23 -2.34 25.49
CA LEU A 715 -5.58 -2.40 24.93
C LEU A 715 -6.55 -1.46 25.66
N ASP A 716 -7.65 -1.11 24.98
CA ASP A 716 -8.76 -0.37 25.58
C ASP A 716 -9.94 -1.27 25.92
N VAL A 717 -10.18 -2.30 25.09
CA VAL A 717 -11.36 -3.15 25.16
C VAL A 717 -11.00 -4.60 24.92
N ALA A 718 -11.52 -5.51 25.74
CA ALA A 718 -11.55 -6.95 25.52
C ALA A 718 -12.92 -7.49 25.95
N GLN A 719 -13.62 -8.22 25.08
CA GLN A 719 -15.02 -8.60 25.33
C GLN A 719 -15.51 -9.79 24.52
N VAL A 720 -16.41 -10.56 25.13
CA VAL A 720 -17.20 -11.60 24.46
C VAL A 720 -18.48 -10.98 23.90
N VAL A 721 -18.73 -11.25 22.62
CA VAL A 721 -19.91 -10.79 21.88
C VAL A 721 -20.73 -12.01 21.48
N CYS A 722 -22.04 -11.98 21.71
CA CYS A 722 -22.97 -12.96 21.18
C CYS A 722 -24.12 -12.28 20.44
N ASN A 723 -24.42 -12.71 19.21
CA ASN A 723 -25.48 -12.14 18.37
C ASN A 723 -25.44 -10.60 18.28
N GLY A 724 -24.23 -10.05 18.10
CA GLY A 724 -23.99 -8.61 18.00
C GLY A 724 -24.06 -7.84 19.33
N LYS A 725 -24.28 -8.50 20.47
CA LYS A 725 -24.34 -7.87 21.79
C LYS A 725 -23.17 -8.28 22.67
N VAL A 726 -22.60 -7.31 23.39
CA VAL A 726 -21.59 -7.58 24.41
C VAL A 726 -22.25 -8.30 25.58
N VAL A 727 -21.77 -9.51 25.89
CA VAL A 727 -22.31 -10.33 26.99
C VAL A 727 -21.35 -10.43 28.18
N GLN A 728 -20.06 -10.21 27.96
CA GLN A 728 -19.04 -10.21 29.01
C GLN A 728 -17.88 -9.30 28.62
N GLY A 729 -17.52 -8.35 29.48
CA GLY A 729 -16.26 -7.63 29.41
C GLY A 729 -15.15 -8.39 30.14
N LEU A 730 -13.94 -8.36 29.61
CA LEU A 730 -12.75 -8.90 30.26
C LEU A 730 -12.01 -7.75 30.96
N ALA A 731 -11.65 -7.93 32.23
CA ALA A 731 -10.84 -6.95 32.94
C ALA A 731 -9.39 -7.06 32.49
N LEU A 732 -8.88 -5.98 31.91
CA LEU A 732 -7.48 -5.84 31.53
C LEU A 732 -6.60 -5.70 32.78
N ASP A 733 -5.39 -6.27 32.72
CA ASP A 733 -4.40 -6.18 33.79
C ASP A 733 -3.81 -4.76 33.92
N GLY A 734 -2.87 -4.56 34.85
CA GLY A 734 -2.24 -3.26 35.08
C GLY A 734 -1.48 -2.71 33.88
N THR A 735 -0.95 -3.58 33.01
CA THR A 735 -0.28 -3.18 31.75
C THR A 735 -1.26 -2.93 30.62
N ARG A 736 -2.50 -3.38 30.77
CA ARG A 736 -3.53 -3.49 29.73
C ARG A 736 -3.12 -4.35 28.55
N GLN A 737 -2.15 -5.24 28.71
CA GLN A 737 -1.70 -6.12 27.64
C GLN A 737 -2.26 -7.53 27.77
N GLU A 738 -2.83 -7.89 28.92
CA GLU A 738 -3.42 -9.22 29.14
C GLU A 738 -4.81 -9.13 29.79
N ALA A 739 -5.69 -10.05 29.42
CA ALA A 739 -6.95 -10.26 30.11
C ALA A 739 -7.41 -11.72 29.97
N ALA A 740 -7.78 -12.34 31.09
CA ALA A 740 -8.34 -13.68 31.10
C ALA A 740 -9.65 -13.69 31.89
N SER A 741 -10.65 -14.42 31.40
CA SER A 741 -11.92 -14.60 32.10
C SER A 741 -12.52 -15.97 31.78
N SER A 742 -13.05 -16.62 32.80
CA SER A 742 -13.84 -17.83 32.66
C SER A 742 -15.06 -17.74 33.57
N GLY A 743 -16.12 -18.44 33.20
CA GLY A 743 -17.38 -18.37 33.92
C GLY A 743 -18.51 -19.00 33.12
N THR A 744 -19.72 -18.47 33.26
CA THR A 744 -20.88 -18.93 32.49
C THR A 744 -21.57 -17.77 31.79
N LEU A 745 -22.05 -17.99 30.57
CA LEU A 745 -22.80 -17.01 29.78
C LEU A 745 -24.27 -17.40 29.67
N PRO A 746 -25.20 -16.41 29.70
CA PRO A 746 -26.61 -16.66 29.43
C PRO A 746 -26.84 -16.79 27.91
N VAL A 747 -26.89 -18.02 27.40
CA VAL A 747 -27.13 -18.27 25.98
C VAL A 747 -28.59 -18.72 25.77
N GLY A 748 -29.46 -17.75 25.54
CA GLY A 748 -30.92 -17.97 25.46
C GLY A 748 -31.46 -18.30 24.07
N ALA A 749 -30.69 -18.05 23.00
CA ALA A 749 -31.14 -18.21 21.62
C ALA A 749 -30.03 -18.80 20.74
N SER A 750 -30.43 -19.49 19.66
CA SER A 750 -29.51 -19.92 18.61
C SER A 750 -28.82 -18.71 18.00
N GLY A 751 -27.54 -18.89 17.64
CA GLY A 751 -26.72 -17.75 17.30
C GLY A 751 -25.25 -18.11 17.18
N TRP A 752 -24.43 -17.17 17.63
CA TRP A 752 -22.98 -17.25 17.64
C TRP A 752 -22.43 -16.43 18.81
N CYS A 753 -21.23 -16.80 19.26
CA CYS A 753 -20.44 -16.02 20.20
C CYS A 753 -18.97 -16.00 19.77
N LEU A 754 -18.27 -14.90 20.01
CA LEU A 754 -16.84 -14.73 19.72
C LEU A 754 -16.17 -13.83 20.75
N LEU A 755 -14.84 -13.81 20.71
CA LEU A 755 -14.01 -12.89 21.47
C LEU A 755 -13.45 -11.80 20.54
N ARG A 756 -13.43 -10.55 21.00
CA ARG A 756 -12.73 -9.45 20.32
C ARG A 756 -11.99 -8.56 21.30
N ALA A 757 -10.93 -7.92 20.82
CA ALA A 757 -10.15 -6.93 21.55
C ALA A 757 -9.66 -5.82 20.63
N PHE A 758 -9.57 -4.58 21.12
CA PHE A 758 -9.14 -3.44 20.30
C PHE A 758 -8.68 -2.22 21.10
N THR A 759 -8.04 -1.28 20.39
CA THR A 759 -7.73 0.09 20.83
C THR A 759 -8.61 1.10 20.09
N ARG A 760 -8.76 2.31 20.64
CA ARG A 760 -9.52 3.39 19.99
C ARG A 760 -8.69 4.25 19.03
N LYS A 761 -7.37 4.04 19.03
CA LYS A 761 -6.39 4.76 18.20
C LYS A 761 -5.25 3.83 17.81
N ALA A 762 -4.37 4.31 16.94
CA ALA A 762 -3.13 3.65 16.60
C ALA A 762 -2.22 3.48 17.84
N GLU A 763 -1.46 2.39 17.89
CA GLU A 763 -0.51 2.10 18.99
C GLU A 763 0.78 1.50 18.41
N TYR A 764 1.89 2.23 18.50
CA TYR A 764 3.19 1.77 18.00
C TYR A 764 3.68 0.57 18.85
N PRO A 765 4.26 -0.50 18.25
CA PRO A 765 4.71 -0.62 16.86
C PRO A 765 3.76 -1.36 15.90
N VAL A 766 2.46 -1.40 16.20
CA VAL A 766 1.46 -1.95 15.28
C VAL A 766 1.11 -0.85 14.27
N LEU A 767 1.59 -1.00 13.03
CA LEU A 767 1.49 0.01 11.96
C LEU A 767 0.13 -0.05 11.25
N ASP A 768 -0.95 0.14 12.01
CA ASP A 768 -2.33 0.22 11.53
C ASP A 768 -3.07 1.38 12.23
N ASN A 769 -4.24 1.77 11.70
CA ASN A 769 -5.07 2.85 12.22
C ASN A 769 -5.53 2.60 13.66
N PHE A 770 -5.70 1.33 14.03
CA PHE A 770 -5.94 0.88 15.40
C PHE A 770 -5.68 -0.61 15.51
N VAL A 771 -5.44 -1.06 16.74
CA VAL A 771 -5.26 -2.47 17.05
C VAL A 771 -6.64 -3.14 17.12
N TYR A 772 -6.80 -4.27 16.44
CA TYR A 772 -8.03 -5.05 16.47
C TYR A 772 -7.71 -6.55 16.43
N ALA A 773 -8.57 -7.36 17.04
CA ALA A 773 -8.55 -8.79 16.87
C ALA A 773 -9.95 -9.35 17.09
N THR A 774 -10.30 -10.40 16.36
CA THR A 774 -11.55 -11.13 16.56
C THR A 774 -11.41 -12.61 16.22
N THR A 775 -11.99 -13.47 17.04
CA THR A 775 -12.08 -14.90 16.71
C THR A 775 -13.18 -15.16 15.70
N SER A 776 -13.02 -16.20 14.89
CA SER A 776 -14.19 -16.84 14.28
C SER A 776 -15.18 -17.28 15.38
N PRO A 777 -16.49 -17.38 15.07
CA PRO A 777 -17.47 -17.63 16.13
C PRO A 777 -17.50 -19.10 16.57
N VAL A 778 -17.87 -19.33 17.82
CA VAL A 778 -18.51 -20.59 18.23
C VAL A 778 -20.00 -20.46 17.94
N TYR A 779 -20.55 -21.36 17.13
CA TYR A 779 -21.96 -21.35 16.75
C TYR A 779 -22.82 -22.03 17.80
N VAL A 780 -24.04 -21.55 18.01
CA VAL A 780 -24.97 -22.09 19.00
C VAL A 780 -26.28 -22.52 18.34
N ARG A 781 -26.73 -23.73 18.65
CA ARG A 781 -28.07 -24.25 18.32
C ARG A 781 -28.84 -24.56 19.60
N VAL A 782 -29.79 -23.70 19.94
CA VAL A 782 -30.72 -23.91 21.06
C VAL A 782 -31.94 -24.68 20.55
N ASN A 783 -32.23 -25.83 21.16
CA ASN A 783 -33.35 -26.72 20.78
C ASN A 783 -33.38 -27.06 19.27
N GLY A 784 -32.20 -27.17 18.65
CA GLY A 784 -32.06 -27.46 17.20
C GLY A 784 -32.49 -26.34 16.26
N GLN A 785 -32.87 -25.16 16.77
CA GLN A 785 -33.34 -24.05 15.93
C GLN A 785 -32.18 -23.30 15.25
N ALA A 786 -32.42 -22.75 14.07
CA ALA A 786 -31.50 -21.81 13.43
C ALA A 786 -31.69 -20.38 14.00
N PRO A 787 -30.64 -19.53 14.01
CA PRO A 787 -30.75 -18.10 14.21
C PRO A 787 -31.77 -17.51 13.23
N ARG A 788 -32.52 -16.53 13.70
CA ARG A 788 -33.45 -15.76 12.86
C ARG A 788 -33.37 -14.30 13.28
N SER A 789 -33.21 -13.42 12.31
CA SER A 789 -33.24 -11.97 12.49
C SER A 789 -34.03 -11.32 11.36
N PRO A 790 -35.36 -11.14 11.51
CA PRO A 790 -36.17 -10.49 10.49
C PRO A 790 -35.70 -9.06 10.15
N ALA A 791 -35.03 -8.39 11.09
CA ALA A 791 -34.46 -7.06 10.86
C ALA A 791 -33.25 -7.12 9.92
N ASP A 792 -32.32 -8.04 10.16
CA ASP A 792 -31.13 -8.20 9.30
C ASP A 792 -31.51 -8.77 7.93
N ALA A 793 -32.53 -9.64 7.85
CA ALA A 793 -33.05 -10.11 6.56
C ALA A 793 -33.60 -8.94 5.73
N ARG A 794 -34.36 -8.01 6.33
CA ARG A 794 -34.84 -6.79 5.66
C ARG A 794 -33.69 -5.89 5.19
N PHE A 795 -32.63 -5.80 5.97
CA PHE A 795 -31.43 -5.01 5.63
C PHE A 795 -30.81 -5.51 4.32
N PHE A 796 -30.54 -6.81 4.18
CA PHE A 796 -29.95 -7.36 2.95
C PHE A 796 -30.92 -7.42 1.76
N ILE A 797 -32.22 -7.59 2.01
CA ILE A 797 -33.24 -7.46 0.94
C ILE A 797 -33.24 -6.04 0.36
N ALA A 798 -33.13 -5.01 1.20
CA ALA A 798 -33.06 -3.63 0.75
C ALA A 798 -31.78 -3.38 -0.07
N TRP A 799 -30.64 -3.90 0.41
CA TRP A 799 -29.37 -3.83 -0.31
C TRP A 799 -29.47 -4.45 -1.70
N ILE A 800 -29.86 -5.72 -1.80
CA ILE A 800 -29.92 -6.43 -3.10
C ILE A 800 -30.92 -5.75 -4.05
N ARG A 801 -32.01 -5.18 -3.51
CA ARG A 801 -32.95 -4.41 -4.33
C ARG A 801 -32.29 -3.18 -4.96
N HIS A 802 -31.52 -2.42 -4.18
CA HIS A 802 -30.80 -1.25 -4.70
C HIS A 802 -29.75 -1.66 -5.73
N LEU A 803 -28.97 -2.71 -5.44
CA LEU A 803 -27.99 -3.25 -6.38
C LEU A 803 -28.63 -3.73 -7.69
N ALA A 804 -29.76 -4.45 -7.61
CA ALA A 804 -30.48 -4.91 -8.79
C ALA A 804 -31.04 -3.76 -9.63
N GLN A 805 -31.52 -2.69 -8.99
CA GLN A 805 -31.97 -1.48 -9.68
C GLN A 805 -30.83 -0.79 -10.44
N ALA A 806 -29.67 -0.60 -9.79
CA ALA A 806 -28.49 -0.02 -10.41
C ALA A 806 -27.98 -0.89 -11.57
N THR A 807 -27.90 -2.21 -11.36
CA THR A 807 -27.41 -3.18 -12.35
C THR A 807 -28.31 -3.24 -13.58
N ALA A 808 -29.63 -3.19 -13.39
CA ALA A 808 -30.59 -3.17 -14.50
C ALA A 808 -30.46 -1.89 -15.35
N ALA A 809 -30.08 -0.77 -14.73
CA ALA A 809 -29.86 0.51 -15.37
C ALA A 809 -28.47 0.67 -16.03
N TYR A 810 -27.53 -0.24 -15.76
CA TYR A 810 -26.18 -0.18 -16.32
C TYR A 810 -26.21 -0.28 -17.86
N PRO A 811 -25.51 0.62 -18.58
CA PRO A 811 -25.65 0.74 -20.04
C PRO A 811 -24.77 -0.24 -20.83
N ASP A 812 -23.60 -0.62 -20.31
CA ASP A 812 -22.53 -1.22 -21.13
C ASP A 812 -22.48 -2.75 -21.05
N TRP A 813 -23.54 -3.43 -21.51
CA TRP A 813 -23.58 -4.89 -21.57
C TRP A 813 -23.12 -5.43 -22.94
N ASN A 814 -22.33 -6.51 -22.96
CA ASN A 814 -21.97 -7.17 -24.23
C ASN A 814 -23.17 -7.90 -24.85
N SER A 815 -24.10 -8.41 -24.03
CA SER A 815 -25.33 -9.04 -24.50
C SER A 815 -26.45 -9.03 -23.46
N GLU A 816 -27.70 -9.12 -23.92
CA GLU A 816 -28.86 -9.33 -23.05
C GLU A 816 -28.80 -10.63 -22.25
N LYS A 817 -28.07 -11.64 -22.75
CA LYS A 817 -27.87 -12.91 -22.05
C LYS A 817 -27.04 -12.72 -20.78
N GLU A 818 -25.96 -11.96 -20.85
CA GLU A 818 -25.11 -11.62 -19.71
C GLU A 818 -25.90 -10.81 -18.68
N LYS A 819 -26.57 -9.74 -19.13
CA LYS A 819 -27.46 -8.92 -18.28
C LYS A 819 -28.50 -9.77 -17.55
N SER A 820 -29.20 -10.61 -18.29
CA SER A 820 -30.23 -11.50 -17.73
C SER A 820 -29.65 -12.54 -16.77
N ALA A 821 -28.41 -13.01 -16.99
CA ALA A 821 -27.75 -13.94 -16.08
C ALA A 821 -27.44 -13.28 -14.74
N VAL A 822 -26.82 -12.11 -14.75
CA VAL A 822 -26.52 -11.34 -13.53
C VAL A 822 -27.80 -11.00 -12.76
N LEU A 823 -28.82 -10.46 -13.43
CA LEU A 823 -30.08 -10.11 -12.76
C LEU A 823 -30.80 -11.32 -12.14
N ARG A 824 -30.67 -12.52 -12.74
CA ARG A 824 -31.18 -13.76 -12.14
C ARG A 824 -30.41 -14.13 -10.87
N THR A 825 -29.08 -14.06 -10.88
CA THR A 825 -28.24 -14.28 -9.70
C THR A 825 -28.68 -13.38 -8.53
N LEU A 826 -28.88 -12.09 -8.79
CA LEU A 826 -29.35 -11.14 -7.77
C LEU A 826 -30.75 -11.52 -7.23
N ALA A 827 -31.66 -11.92 -8.12
CA ALA A 827 -33.02 -12.32 -7.74
C ALA A 827 -33.03 -13.61 -6.89
N ASP A 828 -32.20 -14.60 -7.23
CA ASP A 828 -32.10 -15.85 -6.50
C ASP A 828 -31.56 -15.64 -5.08
N ALA A 829 -30.54 -14.78 -4.93
CA ALA A 829 -30.03 -14.37 -3.63
C ALA A 829 -31.09 -13.63 -2.79
N GLN A 830 -31.85 -12.71 -3.40
CA GLN A 830 -32.91 -11.99 -2.69
C GLN A 830 -33.95 -12.96 -2.10
N GLN A 831 -34.30 -14.04 -2.82
CA GLN A 831 -35.25 -15.04 -2.33
C GLN A 831 -34.73 -15.79 -1.09
N VAL A 832 -33.41 -16.00 -0.98
CA VAL A 832 -32.81 -16.61 0.23
C VAL A 832 -33.10 -15.75 1.45
N TYR A 833 -32.83 -14.44 1.38
CA TYR A 833 -33.12 -13.53 2.48
C TYR A 833 -34.61 -13.39 2.78
N GLN A 834 -35.48 -13.43 1.77
CA GLN A 834 -36.94 -13.42 1.97
C GLN A 834 -37.43 -14.65 2.75
N ARG A 835 -36.78 -15.81 2.61
CA ARG A 835 -37.10 -17.01 3.41
C ARG A 835 -36.58 -16.92 4.86
N LEU A 836 -35.61 -16.05 5.11
CA LEU A 836 -35.00 -15.82 6.42
C LEU A 836 -35.67 -14.67 7.21
N GLN A 837 -36.46 -13.84 6.53
CA GLN A 837 -37.33 -12.81 7.12
C GLN A 837 -38.51 -13.45 7.87
#